data_AF-A0A3M7MF30-F1
#
_entry.id   AF-A0A3M7MF30-F1
#
_cell.length_a   1.000
_cell.length_b   1.000
_cell.length_c   1.000
_cell.angle_alpha   90.00
_cell.angle_beta   90.00
_cell.angle_gamma   90.00
#
_symmetry.space_group_name_H-M   'P 1'
#
loop_
_entity.id
_entity.type
_entity.pdbx_description
1 polymer ?
#
loop_
_entity_poly.entity_id
_entity_poly.type
_entity_poly.pdbx_seq_one_letter_code
_entity_poly.pdbx_strand_id
1 'polypeptide(L)'
;MATLIRPPPIDPSQSDMESVLELTQLSDIDPNLFTNTRPLWHPPGARGIFGGAAIAQTLSAAQKTVDPDFTVHSMHCYFVLAGNAEIPIIYHVERVRSGKSYATRTVQARQRGRVIFTTTMSFVKQNSGGAKKVEHAYPMPDVPGPIEDLDDQEAHTSHLTPFQSQRLPIENDDSDKAHTKKCRQWMRARGRISPAGGHEAHLSAIAYMSDSYFIGTVARTHKLWRYSTERKNRAKSSIDEDVLKKLLEMDDAELKRQKFDDADMERIRRLKNGEDIADVAPNPRPEIGMMVSLDHTIYFHNPRSFRADEWIFTEMETPWAGDGRGLVFQRMYTQDGTLIASCVQEGLVRLKQNDKFTNYTQIIKILKGMNLKQAACLNCRKSKIKCRREEGAPVCERCSSQKLDCVIPEFHIGRQKGVKNKRSGLEKAIYQVEEAIKKRKSDAFTSQSTLQQLQQLLNEAQADEGSTREADTSPASDVHAHISAKDIVSTSSDDQLAVEDVENPLQLLARASDLRIATPQSYDTSISSPGGKFNGSEQSAYLDVHNFFLPTKAHLDQGSGLDPIDVGLVTKDEAEMLLQYFHQKLAHTRWGLDPLVHTLPFVRNRSAFLFTTLLAMTAIFLPASSTLAKRLLLHRRFLAEQVIIRKYRSVEIVLAFMVSIPWMPPGSHASDDDTSHYLATALSIALDLMLDKVITPSTSYEQEFVRRIPKAECLQARKALAMDGFEDVDPTSEWGQRLLRRRERVWIALFVLERGVCLARGRSYCVPKTCLIMYSDRWHYHKYADAQDGSLVSMAVLRRDLDDLFTEVRTRCDNYRLDEEGSKIAQEIDRCIENFFDSWSGAWPSVISDPESKSLPPYVEILVTHTRLSTYSMLLNHPSAPPEVKRSFRKSALSSALNVMRAAIQGESRLKSMPNNTVTMICFAASVALALSAPVPAGRGNKKSLAPSVRHLIEDTATVLERIGSTPSHRNGASVVYGRFLRVLVKQAPDIDTKSPVPRHDPAPTMAIPDLLSPSLTDGTLPHSHNLGSDSVNTYWPHTLDFSAMSYNEVNETVTNSDLFSAALLDLPWNDSNPPWTDWMSLPDFNYL
;
A
#
# COMPACT_ATOMS: atom_id res chain seq x y z
N MET A 1 27.05 14.32 14.85
CA MET A 1 28.27 13.51 15.08
C MET A 1 27.86 12.05 14.95
N ALA A 2 28.69 11.20 14.34
CA ALA A 2 28.37 9.78 14.04
C ALA A 2 28.43 8.84 15.25
N THR A 3 29.04 9.28 16.34
CA THR A 3 29.12 8.59 17.63
C THR A 3 28.61 9.53 18.72
N LEU A 4 28.05 8.96 19.79
CA LEU A 4 27.58 9.74 20.94
C LEU A 4 28.75 10.21 21.82
N ILE A 5 29.76 9.35 21.95
CA ILE A 5 30.98 9.58 22.73
C ILE A 5 32.15 9.65 21.74
N ARG A 6 33.19 10.44 22.06
CA ARG A 6 34.39 10.50 21.23
C ARG A 6 35.05 9.11 21.21
N PRO A 7 35.37 8.56 20.03
CA PRO A 7 35.96 7.23 19.94
C PRO A 7 37.31 7.20 20.64
N PRO A 8 37.64 6.11 21.37
CA PRO A 8 38.96 5.93 21.95
C PRO A 8 40.03 5.76 20.85
N PRO A 9 41.31 5.96 21.19
CA PRO A 9 42.43 5.63 20.30
C PRO A 9 42.30 4.21 19.75
N ILE A 10 42.84 3.96 18.55
CA ILE A 10 42.87 2.61 17.99
C ILE A 10 43.84 1.78 18.82
N ASP A 11 43.37 0.66 19.35
CA ASP A 11 44.21 -0.30 20.07
C ASP A 11 44.88 -1.23 19.04
N PRO A 12 46.21 -1.18 18.89
CA PRO A 12 46.92 -2.01 17.91
C PRO A 12 46.89 -3.51 18.24
N SER A 13 46.45 -3.89 19.45
CA SER A 13 46.33 -5.30 19.85
C SER A 13 45.02 -5.95 19.41
N GLN A 14 44.04 -5.17 18.94
CA GLN A 14 42.74 -5.63 18.47
C GLN A 14 42.69 -5.69 16.95
N SER A 15 41.91 -6.63 16.43
CA SER A 15 41.64 -6.71 14.99
C SER A 15 40.74 -5.55 14.51
N ASP A 16 40.78 -5.27 13.20
CA ASP A 16 39.86 -4.30 12.59
C ASP A 16 38.39 -4.71 12.81
N MET A 17 38.12 -6.01 12.83
CA MET A 17 36.79 -6.55 13.12
C MET A 17 36.32 -6.20 14.53
N GLU A 18 37.18 -6.38 15.55
CA GLU A 18 36.86 -5.99 16.93
C GLU A 18 36.60 -4.49 17.04
N SER A 19 37.41 -3.67 16.36
CA SER A 19 37.23 -2.22 16.32
C SER A 19 35.89 -1.81 15.71
N VAL A 20 35.43 -2.48 14.64
CA VAL A 20 34.14 -2.22 13.99
C VAL A 20 32.96 -2.64 14.88
N LEU A 21 33.13 -3.71 15.67
CA LEU A 21 32.08 -4.28 16.51
C LEU A 21 32.06 -3.74 17.96
N GLU A 22 32.98 -2.81 18.25
CA GLU A 22 33.13 -2.18 19.55
C GLU A 22 31.88 -1.36 19.94
N LEU A 23 31.36 -1.64 21.14
CA LEU A 23 30.20 -0.96 21.72
C LEU A 23 30.55 -0.32 23.06
N THR A 24 30.11 0.91 23.23
CA THR A 24 30.16 1.63 24.50
C THR A 24 28.88 1.37 25.28
N GLN A 25 28.99 0.83 26.49
CA GLN A 25 27.86 0.64 27.39
C GLN A 25 27.52 1.97 28.06
N LEU A 26 26.24 2.33 28.09
CA LEU A 26 25.75 3.57 28.70
C LEU A 26 25.19 3.24 30.09
N SER A 27 26.06 2.68 30.95
CA SER A 27 25.72 2.16 32.28
C SER A 27 25.10 3.21 33.20
N ASP A 28 25.47 4.48 33.04
CA ASP A 28 24.94 5.59 33.84
C ASP A 28 23.47 5.91 33.51
N ILE A 29 22.97 5.45 32.36
CA ILE A 29 21.58 5.62 31.93
C ILE A 29 20.79 4.34 32.19
N ASP A 30 21.23 3.23 31.60
CA ASP A 30 20.62 1.92 31.77
C ASP A 30 21.67 0.83 31.48
N PRO A 31 21.86 -0.16 32.37
CA PRO A 31 22.86 -1.23 32.17
C PRO A 31 22.61 -2.09 30.92
N ASN A 32 21.42 -2.04 30.32
CA ASN A 32 21.08 -2.77 29.09
C ASN A 32 21.12 -1.91 27.83
N LEU A 33 21.70 -0.70 27.92
CA LEU A 33 21.75 0.24 26.82
C LEU A 33 23.19 0.45 26.35
N PHE A 34 23.39 0.36 25.04
CA PHE A 34 24.70 0.47 24.39
C PHE A 34 24.64 1.44 23.21
N THR A 35 25.79 1.95 22.78
CA THR A 35 25.93 2.75 21.56
C THR A 35 27.18 2.36 20.78
N ASN A 36 27.20 2.63 19.48
CA ASN A 36 28.36 2.36 18.65
C ASN A 36 29.55 3.24 19.08
N THR A 37 30.69 2.62 19.35
CA THR A 37 31.92 3.34 19.75
C THR A 37 32.53 4.08 18.57
N ARG A 38 32.40 3.52 17.36
CA ARG A 38 33.00 4.04 16.12
C ARG A 38 31.94 4.26 15.03
N PRO A 39 32.20 5.13 14.04
CA PRO A 39 31.29 5.33 12.90
C PRO A 39 31.08 4.03 12.11
N LEU A 40 29.85 3.82 11.66
CA LEU A 40 29.50 2.64 10.88
C LEU A 40 29.79 2.83 9.40
N TRP A 41 30.20 1.74 8.74
CA TRP A 41 30.48 1.77 7.32
C TRP A 41 29.18 1.95 6.51
N HIS A 42 29.22 2.91 5.58
CA HIS A 42 28.19 3.17 4.59
C HIS A 42 28.69 2.69 3.22
N PRO A 43 28.18 1.56 2.70
CA PRO A 43 28.62 1.06 1.41
C PRO A 43 28.33 2.05 0.27
N PRO A 44 29.24 2.25 -0.71
CA PRO A 44 28.99 3.11 -1.86
C PRO A 44 27.74 2.67 -2.64
N GLY A 45 26.83 3.61 -2.92
CA GLY A 45 25.57 3.34 -3.62
C GLY A 45 24.48 2.65 -2.79
N ALA A 46 24.74 2.29 -1.53
CA ALA A 46 23.72 1.80 -0.61
C ALA A 46 22.87 2.96 -0.04
N ARG A 47 21.67 2.62 0.42
CA ARG A 47 20.74 3.59 1.02
C ARG A 47 21.00 3.85 2.51
N GLY A 48 21.75 2.97 3.17
CA GLY A 48 22.02 3.05 4.60
C GLY A 48 23.29 2.27 4.98
N ILE A 49 23.52 2.16 6.29
CA ILE A 49 24.62 1.39 6.87
C ILE A 49 24.63 -0.06 6.38
N PHE A 50 25.80 -0.69 6.43
CA PHE A 50 25.94 -2.12 6.15
C PHE A 50 25.13 -2.98 7.15
N GLY A 51 24.33 -3.91 6.64
CA GLY A 51 23.40 -4.70 7.46
C GLY A 51 24.11 -5.62 8.46
N GLY A 52 25.21 -6.26 8.03
CA GLY A 52 26.07 -7.07 8.90
C GLY A 52 26.59 -6.32 10.14
N ALA A 53 26.77 -5.00 10.05
CA ALA A 53 27.15 -4.19 11.22
C ALA A 53 26.03 -4.13 12.27
N ALA A 54 24.78 -3.97 11.85
CA ALA A 54 23.64 -3.96 12.76
C ALA A 54 23.40 -5.35 13.39
N ILE A 55 23.51 -6.41 12.59
CA ILE A 55 23.41 -7.81 13.03
C ILE A 55 24.47 -8.12 14.10
N ALA A 56 25.74 -7.83 13.82
CA ALA A 56 26.84 -8.17 14.71
C ALA A 56 26.88 -7.29 15.97
N GLN A 57 26.60 -5.99 15.86
CA GLN A 57 26.57 -5.12 17.04
C GLN A 57 25.39 -5.43 17.96
N THR A 58 24.21 -5.78 17.44
CA THR A 58 23.12 -6.25 18.31
C THR A 58 23.44 -7.56 19.00
N LEU A 59 24.15 -8.49 18.34
CA LEU A 59 24.66 -9.70 18.97
C LEU A 59 25.67 -9.39 20.08
N SER A 60 26.64 -8.51 19.80
CA SER A 60 27.62 -8.05 20.78
C SER A 60 26.95 -7.43 22.02
N ALA A 61 25.93 -6.59 21.83
CA ALA A 61 25.13 -6.02 22.92
C ALA A 61 24.42 -7.10 23.73
N ALA A 62 23.76 -8.07 23.08
CA ALA A 62 23.07 -9.16 23.75
C ALA A 62 24.03 -10.05 24.56
N GLN A 63 25.19 -10.41 23.99
CA GLN A 63 26.23 -11.23 24.64
C GLN A 63 26.73 -10.60 25.94
N LYS A 64 26.85 -9.26 26.00
CA LYS A 64 27.24 -8.53 27.22
C LYS A 64 26.18 -8.58 28.35
N THR A 65 24.98 -9.12 28.09
CA THR A 65 23.87 -9.19 29.07
C THR A 65 23.48 -10.63 29.46
N VAL A 66 24.24 -11.62 29.02
CA VAL A 66 24.09 -13.03 29.40
C VAL A 66 25.33 -13.48 30.20
N ASP A 67 25.16 -14.56 30.96
CA ASP A 67 26.26 -15.17 31.70
C ASP A 67 27.29 -15.78 30.72
N PRO A 68 28.62 -15.72 30.98
CA PRO A 68 29.66 -16.26 30.10
C PRO A 68 29.52 -17.76 29.75
N ASP A 69 28.81 -18.53 30.57
CA ASP A 69 28.51 -19.93 30.29
C ASP A 69 27.48 -20.11 29.16
N PHE A 70 26.84 -19.04 28.68
CA PHE A 70 25.83 -19.08 27.63
C PHE A 70 26.41 -18.68 26.28
N THR A 71 26.13 -19.47 25.24
CA THR A 71 26.49 -19.18 23.86
C THR A 71 25.24 -19.01 23.01
N VAL A 72 25.26 -18.05 22.08
CA VAL A 72 24.16 -17.89 21.11
C VAL A 72 24.05 -19.16 20.26
N HIS A 73 22.81 -19.60 20.01
CA HIS A 73 22.54 -20.71 19.08
C HIS A 73 21.57 -20.33 17.97
N SER A 74 20.77 -19.27 18.16
CA SER A 74 19.96 -18.70 17.08
C SER A 74 19.73 -17.20 17.26
N MET A 75 19.57 -16.50 16.14
CA MET A 75 19.14 -15.11 16.09
C MET A 75 18.25 -14.86 14.87
N HIS A 76 17.20 -14.08 15.06
CA HIS A 76 16.23 -13.70 14.03
C HIS A 76 16.15 -12.18 13.99
N CYS A 77 16.31 -11.59 12.81
CA CYS A 77 16.47 -10.15 12.64
C CYS A 77 15.49 -9.59 11.63
N TYR A 78 15.03 -8.37 11.84
CA TYR A 78 14.28 -7.59 10.86
C TYR A 78 14.91 -6.21 10.66
N PHE A 79 15.12 -5.85 9.40
CA PHE A 79 15.53 -4.52 8.96
C PHE A 79 14.28 -3.65 8.76
N VAL A 80 14.06 -2.68 9.66
CA VAL A 80 12.83 -1.88 9.67
C VAL A 80 13.00 -0.58 8.87
N LEU A 81 14.13 0.11 9.06
CA LEU A 81 14.45 1.37 8.37
C LEU A 81 15.94 1.40 8.00
N ALA A 82 16.27 2.14 6.93
CA ALA A 82 17.66 2.36 6.55
C ALA A 82 18.38 3.20 7.62
N GLY A 83 19.40 2.62 8.26
CA GLY A 83 20.24 3.33 9.23
C GLY A 83 21.15 4.35 8.55
N ASN A 84 21.32 5.51 9.18
CA ASN A 84 22.21 6.57 8.70
C ASN A 84 23.56 6.52 9.44
N ALA A 85 24.67 6.43 8.70
CA ALA A 85 26.02 6.33 9.26
C ALA A 85 26.49 7.59 10.03
N GLU A 86 25.87 8.74 9.79
CA GLU A 86 26.21 10.02 10.44
C GLU A 86 25.52 10.22 11.80
N ILE A 87 24.67 9.28 12.20
CA ILE A 87 23.85 9.35 13.41
C ILE A 87 24.21 8.16 14.31
N PRO A 88 24.45 8.38 15.62
CA PRO A 88 24.74 7.27 16.54
C PRO A 88 23.52 6.36 16.67
N ILE A 89 23.79 5.08 16.87
CA ILE A 89 22.78 4.06 17.11
C ILE A 89 22.76 3.75 18.60
N ILE A 90 21.56 3.68 19.16
CA ILE A 90 21.31 3.20 20.51
C ILE A 90 20.77 1.77 20.43
N TYR A 91 21.46 0.83 21.07
CA TYR A 91 21.05 -0.56 21.18
C TYR A 91 20.42 -0.77 22.55
N HIS A 92 19.13 -1.07 22.56
CA HIS A 92 18.38 -1.37 23.78
C HIS A 92 18.17 -2.88 23.89
N VAL A 93 18.72 -3.50 24.93
CA VAL A 93 18.63 -4.94 25.18
C VAL A 93 17.53 -5.24 26.20
N GLU A 94 16.54 -6.01 25.78
CA GLU A 94 15.48 -6.52 26.63
C GLU A 94 15.80 -7.96 27.06
N ARG A 95 15.74 -8.23 28.38
CA ARG A 95 15.97 -9.55 28.96
C ARG A 95 14.67 -10.35 29.04
N VAL A 96 14.21 -10.87 27.90
CA VAL A 96 12.95 -11.61 27.79
C VAL A 96 12.88 -12.82 28.72
N ARG A 97 13.95 -13.62 28.78
CA ARG A 97 14.01 -14.82 29.63
C ARG A 97 15.43 -15.13 30.09
N SER A 98 15.57 -15.58 31.33
CA SER A 98 16.81 -16.16 31.86
C SER A 98 16.46 -17.45 32.61
N GLY A 99 16.52 -18.59 31.92
CA GLY A 99 16.30 -19.92 32.50
C GLY A 99 17.61 -20.63 32.86
N LYS A 100 17.49 -21.87 33.38
CA LYS A 100 18.65 -22.69 33.78
C LYS A 100 19.53 -23.12 32.59
N SER A 101 18.89 -23.44 31.46
CA SER A 101 19.58 -23.94 30.27
C SER A 101 19.51 -23.00 29.06
N TYR A 102 18.52 -22.09 29.03
CA TYR A 102 18.29 -21.17 27.91
C TYR A 102 18.05 -19.74 28.40
N ALA A 103 18.56 -18.77 27.67
CA ALA A 103 18.29 -17.35 27.86
C ALA A 103 17.85 -16.71 26.54
N THR A 104 16.96 -15.74 26.60
CA THR A 104 16.42 -15.04 25.42
C THR A 104 16.61 -13.55 25.60
N ARG A 105 17.09 -12.89 24.55
CA ARG A 105 17.28 -11.43 24.49
C ARG A 105 16.59 -10.88 23.26
N THR A 106 15.97 -9.72 23.39
CA THR A 106 15.52 -8.92 22.24
C THR A 106 16.34 -7.64 22.22
N VAL A 107 16.88 -7.27 21.06
CA VAL A 107 17.68 -6.03 20.92
C VAL A 107 17.06 -5.15 19.86
N GLN A 108 16.80 -3.90 20.22
CA GLN A 108 16.32 -2.87 19.31
C GLN A 108 17.41 -1.83 19.06
N ALA A 109 17.83 -1.70 17.81
CA ALA A 109 18.70 -0.61 17.37
C ALA A 109 17.84 0.60 16.97
N ARG A 110 18.11 1.76 17.56
CA ARG A 110 17.31 2.98 17.40
C ARG A 110 18.14 4.17 16.95
N GLN A 111 17.56 4.97 16.06
CA GLN A 111 18.06 6.30 15.67
C GLN A 111 16.92 7.31 15.77
N ARG A 112 17.17 8.46 16.41
CA ARG A 112 16.15 9.52 16.62
C ARG A 112 14.85 8.96 17.23
N GLY A 113 14.98 8.04 18.19
CA GLY A 113 13.86 7.37 18.86
C GLY A 113 13.14 6.28 18.04
N ARG A 114 13.44 6.12 16.74
CA ARG A 114 12.80 5.12 15.86
C ARG A 114 13.64 3.86 15.75
N VAL A 115 12.98 2.70 15.75
CA VAL A 115 13.63 1.40 15.54
C VAL A 115 14.04 1.27 14.07
N ILE A 116 15.34 1.05 13.83
CA ILE A 116 15.89 0.81 12.49
C ILE A 116 16.13 -0.68 12.24
N PHE A 117 16.40 -1.43 13.30
CA PHE A 117 16.66 -2.87 13.27
C PHE A 117 16.23 -3.50 14.59
N THR A 118 15.62 -4.68 14.53
CA THR A 118 15.19 -5.42 15.71
C THR A 118 15.59 -6.88 15.58
N THR A 119 16.05 -7.49 16.67
CA THR A 119 16.42 -8.91 16.69
C THR A 119 15.98 -9.59 17.97
N THR A 120 15.64 -10.86 17.87
CA THR A 120 15.45 -11.76 19.02
C THR A 120 16.44 -12.91 18.91
N MET A 121 17.13 -13.19 20.02
CA MET A 121 18.25 -14.12 20.11
C MET A 121 18.03 -15.11 21.23
N SER A 122 18.43 -16.35 21.00
CA SER A 122 18.40 -17.41 22.00
C SER A 122 19.80 -17.93 22.28
N PHE A 123 20.09 -18.11 23.56
CA PHE A 123 21.36 -18.55 24.10
C PHE A 123 21.15 -19.83 24.88
N VAL A 124 22.12 -20.72 24.81
CA VAL A 124 22.12 -22.02 25.48
C VAL A 124 23.32 -22.11 26.41
N LYS A 125 23.09 -22.63 27.63
CA LYS A 125 24.16 -22.89 28.59
C LYS A 125 25.03 -24.04 28.10
N GLN A 126 26.34 -23.92 28.28
CA GLN A 126 27.30 -24.99 28.03
C GLN A 126 26.88 -26.29 28.72
N ASN A 127 27.14 -27.42 28.07
CA ASN A 127 26.88 -28.78 28.57
C ASN A 127 25.41 -29.09 28.91
N SER A 128 24.45 -28.33 28.37
CA SER A 128 23.01 -28.54 28.58
C SER A 128 22.42 -29.74 27.79
N GLY A 129 23.16 -30.32 26.84
CA GLY A 129 22.71 -31.40 25.96
C GLY A 129 22.61 -32.79 26.58
N GLY A 130 22.99 -32.96 27.85
CA GLY A 130 22.97 -34.25 28.55
C GLY A 130 24.05 -35.25 28.08
N ALA A 131 24.03 -36.47 28.65
CA ALA A 131 25.06 -37.49 28.41
C ALA A 131 24.90 -38.28 27.10
N LYS A 132 23.69 -38.33 26.53
CA LYS A 132 23.40 -39.01 25.24
C LYS A 132 23.12 -37.93 24.19
N LYS A 133 23.85 -37.97 23.07
CA LYS A 133 23.80 -36.94 22.03
C LYS A 133 23.26 -37.49 20.71
N VAL A 134 22.64 -36.63 19.92
CA VAL A 134 22.25 -36.88 18.52
C VAL A 134 22.99 -35.87 17.66
N GLU A 135 23.81 -36.35 16.74
CA GLU A 135 24.72 -35.51 15.95
C GLU A 135 24.66 -35.91 14.48
N HIS A 136 24.42 -34.94 13.61
CA HIS A 136 24.57 -35.04 12.16
C HIS A 136 24.73 -33.63 11.58
N ALA A 137 25.40 -33.51 10.44
CA ALA A 137 25.52 -32.27 9.70
C ALA A 137 25.58 -32.56 8.20
N TYR A 138 25.20 -31.57 7.38
CA TYR A 138 25.43 -31.65 5.95
C TYR A 138 26.96 -31.58 5.69
N PRO A 139 27.54 -32.43 4.83
CA PRO A 139 28.98 -32.40 4.58
C PRO A 139 29.37 -31.16 3.75
N MET A 140 30.56 -30.62 3.98
CA MET A 140 31.14 -29.59 3.12
C MET A 140 31.37 -30.19 1.71
N PRO A 141 30.98 -29.50 0.63
CA PRO A 141 31.26 -29.95 -0.74
C PRO A 141 32.76 -29.93 -1.03
N ASP A 142 33.23 -30.81 -1.92
CA ASP A 142 34.61 -30.84 -2.39
C ASP A 142 34.88 -29.61 -3.29
N VAL A 143 35.69 -28.68 -2.77
CA VAL A 143 35.99 -27.40 -3.41
C VAL A 143 37.47 -27.06 -3.25
N PRO A 144 38.06 -26.31 -4.20
CA PRO A 144 39.43 -25.82 -4.05
C PRO A 144 39.58 -24.98 -2.77
N GLY A 145 40.67 -25.22 -2.05
CA GLY A 145 41.02 -24.43 -0.87
C GLY A 145 41.30 -22.94 -1.20
N PRO A 146 41.32 -22.07 -0.18
CA PRO A 146 41.65 -20.66 -0.35
C PRO A 146 43.13 -20.50 -0.75
N ILE A 147 43.43 -19.41 -1.45
CA ILE A 147 44.80 -19.11 -1.91
C ILE A 147 45.34 -17.97 -1.06
N GLU A 148 46.33 -18.23 -0.20
CA GLU A 148 46.80 -17.28 0.82
C GLU A 148 47.24 -15.91 0.27
N ASP A 149 47.86 -15.86 -0.92
CA ASP A 149 48.44 -14.63 -1.50
C ASP A 149 47.54 -13.92 -2.52
N LEU A 150 46.30 -14.37 -2.72
CA LEU A 150 45.34 -13.68 -3.58
C LEU A 150 44.56 -12.64 -2.78
N ASP A 151 45.03 -11.39 -2.83
CA ASP A 151 44.22 -10.22 -2.48
C ASP A 151 43.09 -10.02 -3.51
N ASP A 152 41.94 -9.56 -3.04
CA ASP A 152 40.71 -9.37 -3.81
C ASP A 152 40.98 -8.71 -5.19
N GLN A 153 40.86 -9.47 -6.29
CA GLN A 153 41.16 -9.02 -7.65
C GLN A 153 40.14 -8.01 -8.24
N GLU A 154 39.14 -7.54 -7.46
CA GLU A 154 38.18 -6.51 -7.88
C GLU A 154 38.41 -5.17 -7.13
N ALA A 155 39.13 -4.27 -7.81
CA ALA A 155 39.00 -2.79 -7.80
C ALA A 155 39.06 -2.02 -6.46
N HIS A 156 40.18 -1.28 -6.25
CA HIS A 156 40.29 0.00 -5.53
C HIS A 156 39.79 0.14 -4.06
N THR A 157 39.20 -0.87 -3.43
CA THR A 157 38.64 -0.78 -2.06
C THR A 157 39.11 -1.85 -1.07
N SER A 158 40.12 -2.67 -1.41
CA SER A 158 40.58 -3.82 -0.61
C SER A 158 41.04 -3.47 0.82
N HIS A 159 41.43 -2.22 1.07
CA HIS A 159 41.87 -1.74 2.40
C HIS A 159 40.74 -1.19 3.29
N LEU A 160 39.46 -1.25 2.89
CA LEU A 160 38.34 -0.61 3.60
C LEU A 160 37.40 -1.58 4.34
N THR A 161 37.55 -2.91 4.18
CA THR A 161 36.67 -3.91 4.82
C THR A 161 37.40 -4.71 5.91
N PRO A 162 36.76 -5.02 7.05
CA PRO A 162 37.40 -5.72 8.17
C PRO A 162 37.61 -7.23 7.95
N PHE A 163 37.27 -7.74 6.78
CA PHE A 163 37.41 -9.14 6.37
C PHE A 163 37.79 -9.21 4.89
N GLN A 164 38.32 -10.36 4.47
CA GLN A 164 38.67 -10.68 3.08
C GLN A 164 37.75 -11.76 2.53
N SER A 165 37.49 -11.76 1.22
CA SER A 165 36.58 -12.71 0.57
C SER A 165 37.07 -13.18 -0.80
N GLN A 166 37.38 -14.46 -0.92
CA GLN A 166 37.77 -15.10 -2.17
C GLN A 166 36.57 -15.81 -2.80
N ARG A 167 36.06 -15.26 -3.90
CA ARG A 167 34.93 -15.84 -4.63
C ARG A 167 35.38 -17.01 -5.48
N LEU A 168 34.57 -18.07 -5.49
CA LEU A 168 34.69 -19.19 -6.41
C LEU A 168 33.73 -19.00 -7.61
N PRO A 169 33.98 -19.67 -8.75
CA PRO A 169 33.03 -19.74 -9.85
C PRO A 169 31.65 -20.21 -9.39
N ILE A 170 30.59 -19.68 -10.00
CA ILE A 170 29.22 -20.11 -9.70
C ILE A 170 29.05 -21.53 -10.22
N GLU A 171 28.62 -22.44 -9.35
CA GLU A 171 28.28 -23.80 -9.76
C GLU A 171 27.02 -23.77 -10.64
N ASN A 172 27.02 -24.55 -11.73
CA ASN A 172 25.94 -24.57 -12.73
C ASN A 172 25.64 -23.21 -13.37
N ASP A 173 26.65 -22.34 -13.55
CA ASP A 173 26.41 -20.98 -14.08
C ASP A 173 25.80 -20.95 -15.50
N ASP A 174 26.07 -21.99 -16.29
CA ASP A 174 25.50 -22.20 -17.62
C ASP A 174 24.03 -22.65 -17.60
N SER A 175 23.50 -23.07 -16.44
CA SER A 175 22.09 -23.46 -16.32
C SER A 175 21.16 -22.25 -16.41
N ASP A 176 20.04 -22.39 -17.10
CA ASP A 176 18.98 -21.37 -17.11
C ASP A 176 18.13 -21.38 -15.82
N LYS A 177 18.27 -22.42 -15.00
CA LYS A 177 17.50 -22.59 -13.76
C LYS A 177 18.25 -21.95 -12.59
N ALA A 178 17.80 -20.79 -12.12
CA ALA A 178 18.46 -20.06 -11.03
C ALA A 178 18.59 -20.89 -9.72
N HIS A 179 17.63 -21.78 -9.43
CA HIS A 179 17.63 -22.60 -8.20
C HIS A 179 18.69 -23.72 -8.20
N THR A 180 19.26 -24.09 -9.34
CA THR A 180 20.33 -25.09 -9.41
C THR A 180 21.72 -24.47 -9.24
N LYS A 181 21.81 -23.13 -9.25
CA LYS A 181 23.06 -22.40 -9.15
C LYS A 181 23.46 -22.18 -7.69
N LYS A 182 24.75 -22.36 -7.42
CA LYS A 182 25.30 -22.09 -6.09
C LYS A 182 26.43 -21.08 -6.14
N CYS A 183 26.32 -20.05 -5.32
CA CYS A 183 27.34 -19.04 -5.13
C CYS A 183 28.25 -19.45 -3.98
N ARG A 184 29.55 -19.61 -4.26
CA ARG A 184 30.55 -20.07 -3.27
C ARG A 184 31.63 -19.01 -3.04
N GLN A 185 32.09 -18.88 -1.79
CA GLN A 185 33.22 -18.01 -1.45
C GLN A 185 33.88 -18.45 -0.13
N TRP A 186 35.18 -18.22 -0.03
CA TRP A 186 35.96 -18.30 1.20
C TRP A 186 36.05 -16.92 1.85
N MET A 187 35.92 -16.83 3.16
CA MET A 187 36.02 -15.57 3.91
C MET A 187 36.78 -15.75 5.22
N ARG A 188 37.47 -14.70 5.67
CA ARG A 188 38.06 -14.62 7.02
C ARG A 188 38.20 -13.18 7.47
N ALA A 189 38.13 -12.94 8.78
CA ALA A 189 38.42 -11.64 9.37
C ALA A 189 39.90 -11.25 9.10
N ARG A 190 40.16 -9.96 8.91
CA ARG A 190 41.52 -9.44 8.76
C ARG A 190 42.15 -9.26 10.13
N GLY A 191 43.41 -9.67 10.24
CA GLY A 191 44.13 -9.67 11.52
C GLY A 191 43.65 -10.78 12.46
N ARG A 192 44.42 -10.99 13.53
CA ARG A 192 44.08 -12.00 14.54
C ARG A 192 43.13 -11.40 15.56
N ILE A 193 42.00 -12.05 15.80
CA ILE A 193 41.06 -11.65 16.86
C ILE A 193 41.75 -11.86 18.21
N SER A 194 41.72 -10.83 19.06
CA SER A 194 42.47 -10.80 20.31
C SER A 194 42.01 -11.88 21.28
N PRO A 195 42.90 -12.42 22.15
CA PRO A 195 42.49 -13.32 23.22
C PRO A 195 41.46 -12.69 24.18
N ALA A 196 41.47 -11.36 24.32
CA ALA A 196 40.53 -10.63 25.18
C ALA A 196 39.11 -10.57 24.61
N GLY A 197 38.97 -10.52 23.27
CA GLY A 197 37.67 -10.60 22.59
C GLY A 197 36.99 -11.96 22.74
N GLY A 198 37.76 -13.00 23.08
CA GLY A 198 37.24 -14.32 23.40
C GLY A 198 36.50 -14.97 22.24
N HIS A 199 35.58 -15.88 22.58
CA HIS A 199 34.81 -16.62 21.59
C HIS A 199 33.65 -15.79 21.02
N GLU A 200 33.14 -14.86 21.84
CA GLU A 200 32.05 -13.92 21.56
C GLU A 200 32.40 -12.98 20.39
N ALA A 201 33.66 -12.58 20.26
CA ALA A 201 34.15 -11.81 19.12
C ALA A 201 34.11 -12.62 17.81
N HIS A 202 34.46 -13.91 17.85
CA HIS A 202 34.36 -14.78 16.68
C HIS A 202 32.90 -14.99 16.23
N LEU A 203 31.96 -15.16 17.17
CA LEU A 203 30.52 -15.23 16.89
C LEU A 203 29.98 -13.93 16.28
N SER A 204 30.42 -12.78 16.81
CA SER A 204 30.03 -11.48 16.26
C SER A 204 30.63 -11.25 14.87
N ALA A 205 31.87 -11.71 14.64
CA ALA A 205 32.54 -11.62 13.35
C ALA A 205 31.84 -12.48 12.28
N ILE A 206 31.46 -13.72 12.59
CA ILE A 206 30.72 -14.55 11.61
C ILE A 206 29.33 -13.98 11.31
N ALA A 207 28.66 -13.40 12.32
CA ALA A 207 27.39 -12.69 12.12
C ALA A 207 27.55 -11.41 11.26
N TYR A 208 28.70 -10.74 11.32
CA TYR A 208 29.01 -9.62 10.43
C TYR A 208 29.22 -10.11 8.98
N MET A 209 29.99 -11.19 8.82
CA MET A 209 30.36 -11.74 7.51
C MET A 209 29.20 -12.46 6.81
N SER A 210 28.21 -12.98 7.55
CA SER A 210 27.06 -13.70 6.97
C SER A 210 26.20 -12.83 6.03
N ASP A 211 26.15 -11.52 6.25
CA ASP A 211 25.42 -10.57 5.39
C ASP A 211 26.24 -10.10 4.17
N SER A 212 27.46 -10.63 3.99
CA SER A 212 28.33 -10.29 2.86
C SER A 212 27.85 -10.90 1.55
N TYR A 213 27.38 -10.04 0.63
CA TYR A 213 26.85 -10.44 -0.69
C TYR A 213 25.71 -11.47 -0.64
N PHE A 214 25.03 -11.61 0.51
CA PHE A 214 24.08 -12.70 0.74
C PHE A 214 22.82 -12.59 -0.12
N ILE A 215 22.00 -11.53 0.07
CA ILE A 215 20.89 -11.22 -0.85
C ILE A 215 21.35 -10.99 -2.30
N GLY A 216 22.61 -10.59 -2.47
CA GLY A 216 23.26 -10.46 -3.78
C GLY A 216 23.34 -11.77 -4.58
N THR A 217 23.12 -12.92 -3.95
CA THR A 217 23.00 -14.23 -4.60
C THR A 217 21.91 -14.22 -5.67
N VAL A 218 20.75 -13.61 -5.41
CA VAL A 218 19.65 -13.48 -6.38
C VAL A 218 20.11 -12.71 -7.62
N ALA A 219 20.86 -11.62 -7.44
CA ALA A 219 21.42 -10.86 -8.55
C ALA A 219 22.36 -11.70 -9.41
N ARG A 220 23.22 -12.50 -8.77
CA ARG A 220 24.26 -13.30 -9.42
C ARG A 220 23.68 -14.48 -10.19
N THR A 221 22.77 -15.25 -9.61
CA THR A 221 22.16 -16.43 -10.27
C THR A 221 21.35 -16.03 -11.51
N HIS A 222 20.74 -14.85 -11.48
CA HIS A 222 19.98 -14.26 -12.59
C HIS A 222 20.83 -13.37 -13.54
N LYS A 223 22.16 -13.27 -13.34
CA LYS A 223 23.09 -12.48 -14.17
C LYS A 223 22.67 -11.00 -14.33
N LEU A 224 22.16 -10.40 -13.25
CA LEU A 224 21.64 -9.03 -13.20
C LEU A 224 22.73 -8.00 -12.88
N TRP A 225 22.60 -6.77 -13.40
CA TRP A 225 23.49 -5.66 -13.01
C TRP A 225 23.05 -5.08 -11.66
N ARG A 226 23.97 -5.02 -10.70
CA ARG A 226 23.66 -4.56 -9.33
C ARG A 226 23.49 -3.04 -9.23
N TYR A 227 24.30 -2.25 -9.95
CA TYR A 227 24.24 -0.79 -10.07
C TYR A 227 24.94 -0.34 -11.37
N SER A 228 24.42 0.68 -12.06
CA SER A 228 25.15 1.38 -13.14
C SER A 228 26.48 1.90 -12.60
N THR A 229 27.57 1.19 -12.85
CA THR A 229 28.90 1.80 -12.81
C THR A 229 28.88 2.99 -13.77
N GLU A 230 29.53 4.08 -13.41
CA GLU A 230 29.75 5.26 -14.28
C GLU A 230 30.60 4.95 -15.53
N ARG A 231 30.46 3.77 -16.14
CA ARG A 231 31.07 3.41 -17.42
C ARG A 231 30.34 4.02 -18.63
N LYS A 232 29.19 4.69 -18.42
CA LYS A 232 28.47 5.39 -19.50
C LYS A 232 29.19 6.62 -20.09
N ASN A 233 30.35 7.02 -19.56
CA ASN A 233 31.18 8.09 -20.15
C ASN A 233 32.48 7.63 -20.84
N ARG A 234 32.67 6.32 -21.08
CA ARG A 234 33.72 5.83 -22.00
C ARG A 234 33.13 4.98 -23.13
N ALA A 235 32.17 5.55 -23.86
CA ALA A 235 31.85 5.12 -25.22
C ALA A 235 32.82 5.76 -26.24
N LYS A 236 34.12 5.62 -25.98
CA LYS A 236 35.16 5.57 -27.02
C LYS A 236 35.88 4.26 -26.75
N SER A 237 35.70 3.30 -27.65
CA SER A 237 36.42 2.03 -27.66
C SER A 237 37.90 2.28 -27.39
N SER A 238 38.43 1.78 -26.28
CA SER A 238 39.86 1.84 -25.96
C SER A 238 40.64 0.71 -26.61
N ILE A 239 40.21 0.23 -27.78
CA ILE A 239 40.93 -0.78 -28.55
C ILE A 239 41.39 -0.08 -29.83
N ASP A 240 42.70 0.09 -29.94
CA ASP A 240 43.36 0.59 -31.15
C ASP A 240 43.04 -0.36 -32.32
N GLU A 241 42.85 0.16 -33.55
CA GLU A 241 42.52 -0.71 -34.70
C GLU A 241 43.58 -1.79 -34.93
N ASP A 242 44.85 -1.48 -34.66
CA ASP A 242 45.97 -2.42 -34.76
C ASP A 242 45.90 -3.54 -33.71
N VAL A 243 45.33 -3.26 -32.53
CA VAL A 243 45.11 -4.26 -31.47
C VAL A 243 43.93 -5.17 -31.84
N LEU A 244 42.87 -4.60 -32.44
CA LEU A 244 41.71 -5.36 -32.88
C LEU A 244 42.07 -6.35 -34.00
N LYS A 245 42.94 -5.94 -34.94
CA LYS A 245 43.45 -6.82 -36.00
C LYS A 245 44.24 -8.01 -35.44
N LYS A 246 45.12 -7.75 -34.48
CA LYS A 246 45.85 -8.80 -33.75
C LYS A 246 44.92 -9.78 -33.03
N LEU A 247 43.88 -9.28 -32.36
CA LEU A 247 42.92 -10.11 -31.62
C LEU A 247 42.07 -11.00 -32.54
N LEU A 248 41.78 -10.55 -33.76
CA LEU A 248 41.03 -11.35 -34.74
C LEU A 248 41.86 -12.47 -35.37
N GLU A 249 43.18 -12.31 -35.42
CA GLU A 249 44.14 -13.30 -35.93
C GLU A 249 44.53 -14.37 -34.89
N MET A 250 44.29 -14.13 -33.60
CA MET A 250 44.63 -15.06 -32.50
C MET A 250 43.68 -16.26 -32.42
N ASP A 251 44.20 -17.42 -32.00
CA ASP A 251 43.38 -18.62 -31.79
C ASP A 251 42.51 -18.50 -30.52
N ASP A 252 41.43 -19.29 -30.45
CA ASP A 252 40.44 -19.20 -29.37
C ASP A 252 41.02 -19.59 -27.99
N ALA A 253 42.16 -20.29 -27.95
CA ALA A 253 42.84 -20.71 -26.73
C ALA A 253 43.80 -19.62 -26.20
N GLU A 254 44.36 -18.80 -27.06
CA GLU A 254 45.12 -17.59 -26.72
C GLU A 254 44.21 -16.43 -26.36
N LEU A 255 43.05 -16.29 -27.02
CA LEU A 255 42.06 -15.26 -26.69
C LEU A 255 41.53 -15.43 -25.26
N LYS A 256 41.30 -16.68 -24.82
CA LYS A 256 40.93 -17.01 -23.43
C LYS A 256 42.02 -16.70 -22.40
N ARG A 257 43.29 -16.60 -22.82
CA ARG A 257 44.42 -16.26 -21.93
C ARG A 257 44.56 -14.75 -21.72
N GLN A 258 44.05 -13.94 -22.64
CA GLN A 258 43.97 -12.49 -22.47
C GLN A 258 42.67 -12.17 -21.72
N LYS A 259 42.78 -11.60 -20.51
CA LYS A 259 41.67 -11.37 -19.57
C LYS A 259 40.67 -10.28 -20.06
N PHE A 260 39.93 -10.54 -21.13
CA PHE A 260 38.80 -9.71 -21.58
C PHE A 260 37.51 -10.12 -20.87
N ASP A 261 36.54 -9.21 -20.80
CA ASP A 261 35.23 -9.54 -20.23
C ASP A 261 34.40 -10.41 -21.21
N ASP A 262 33.40 -11.13 -20.69
CA ASP A 262 32.60 -12.07 -21.50
C ASP A 262 31.88 -11.37 -22.67
N ALA A 263 31.60 -10.07 -22.55
CA ALA A 263 30.92 -9.30 -23.60
C ALA A 263 31.88 -8.91 -24.73
N ASP A 264 33.12 -8.55 -24.39
CA ASP A 264 34.20 -8.28 -25.34
C ASP A 264 34.64 -9.56 -26.06
N MET A 265 34.72 -10.69 -25.34
CA MET A 265 35.03 -12.00 -25.94
C MET A 265 33.97 -12.47 -26.94
N GLU A 266 32.70 -12.29 -26.62
CA GLU A 266 31.59 -12.60 -27.53
C GLU A 266 31.59 -11.68 -28.75
N ARG A 267 31.91 -10.39 -28.55
CA ARG A 267 32.03 -9.41 -29.63
C ARG A 267 33.18 -9.75 -30.58
N ILE A 268 34.34 -10.17 -30.07
CA ILE A 268 35.50 -10.58 -30.88
C ILE A 268 35.20 -11.86 -31.67
N ARG A 269 34.51 -12.85 -31.07
CA ARG A 269 34.11 -14.08 -31.76
C ARG A 269 33.17 -13.82 -32.93
N ARG A 270 32.19 -12.94 -32.77
CA ARG A 270 31.22 -12.61 -33.84
C ARG A 270 31.85 -11.76 -34.95
N LEU A 271 32.76 -10.87 -34.59
CA LEU A 271 33.62 -10.16 -35.55
C LEU A 271 34.47 -11.14 -36.38
N LYS A 272 35.04 -12.18 -35.73
CA LYS A 272 35.81 -13.24 -36.41
C LYS A 272 34.95 -14.09 -37.36
N ASN A 273 33.65 -14.20 -37.06
CA ASN A 273 32.67 -14.88 -37.91
C ASN A 273 32.05 -14.00 -39.01
N GLY A 274 32.47 -12.72 -39.13
CA GLY A 274 32.04 -11.83 -40.21
C GLY A 274 30.66 -11.19 -40.03
N GLU A 275 30.13 -11.12 -38.81
CA GLU A 275 28.84 -10.48 -38.51
C GLU A 275 28.99 -8.94 -38.34
N ASP A 276 28.11 -8.17 -38.98
CA ASP A 276 28.16 -6.71 -39.04
C ASP A 276 27.66 -6.06 -37.73
N ILE A 277 28.43 -5.11 -37.16
CA ILE A 277 28.20 -4.57 -35.81
C ILE A 277 27.10 -3.48 -35.78
N ALA A 278 26.56 -3.09 -36.92
CA ALA A 278 25.63 -1.96 -37.01
C ALA A 278 24.23 -2.25 -36.42
N ASP A 279 23.81 -3.51 -36.29
CA ASP A 279 22.43 -3.87 -35.90
C ASP A 279 22.27 -4.47 -34.50
N VAL A 280 23.31 -4.45 -33.67
CA VAL A 280 23.23 -5.01 -32.30
C VAL A 280 23.36 -3.90 -31.26
N ALA A 281 22.26 -3.19 -30.99
CA ALA A 281 22.09 -2.61 -29.66
C ALA A 281 22.04 -3.80 -28.68
N PRO A 282 22.99 -3.93 -27.72
CA PRO A 282 22.96 -5.04 -26.79
C PRO A 282 21.62 -4.97 -26.04
N ASN A 283 20.84 -6.06 -26.04
CA ASN A 283 19.73 -6.19 -25.09
C ASN A 283 20.33 -5.90 -23.71
N PRO A 284 20.01 -4.77 -23.06
CA PRO A 284 20.69 -4.42 -21.83
C PRO A 284 20.28 -5.47 -20.80
N ARG A 285 21.26 -6.23 -20.30
CA ARG A 285 21.05 -7.16 -19.17
C ARG A 285 20.23 -6.40 -18.11
N PRO A 286 19.15 -6.99 -17.57
CA PRO A 286 18.25 -6.26 -16.67
C PRO A 286 19.03 -5.71 -15.46
N GLU A 287 18.78 -4.44 -15.13
CA GLU A 287 19.43 -3.75 -14.03
C GLU A 287 18.58 -3.84 -12.77
N ILE A 288 19.19 -4.01 -11.60
CA ILE A 288 18.52 -3.92 -10.31
C ILE A 288 18.22 -2.44 -10.03
N GLY A 289 16.94 -2.12 -9.86
CA GLY A 289 16.50 -0.79 -9.45
C GLY A 289 16.53 -0.62 -7.93
N MET A 290 16.26 -1.70 -7.18
CA MET A 290 16.26 -1.69 -5.72
C MET A 290 16.63 -3.06 -5.18
N MET A 291 17.58 -3.10 -4.24
CA MET A 291 17.89 -4.30 -3.48
C MET A 291 18.20 -3.95 -2.02
N VAL A 292 17.42 -4.50 -1.09
CA VAL A 292 17.56 -4.28 0.35
C VAL A 292 17.19 -5.54 1.13
N SER A 293 17.91 -5.82 2.22
CA SER A 293 17.57 -6.92 3.13
C SER A 293 16.29 -6.59 3.91
N LEU A 294 15.39 -7.57 4.09
CA LEU A 294 14.16 -7.43 4.89
C LEU A 294 14.34 -8.11 6.24
N ASP A 295 14.88 -9.32 6.24
CA ASP A 295 15.21 -10.08 7.45
C ASP A 295 16.61 -10.72 7.34
N HIS A 296 17.06 -11.32 8.45
CA HIS A 296 18.24 -12.18 8.47
C HIS A 296 18.16 -13.11 9.68
N THR A 297 18.26 -14.41 9.46
CA THR A 297 18.26 -15.42 10.52
C THR A 297 19.58 -16.19 10.48
N ILE A 298 20.19 -16.42 11.63
CA ILE A 298 21.39 -17.26 11.79
C ILE A 298 21.11 -18.32 12.84
N TYR A 299 21.38 -19.57 12.51
CA TYR A 299 21.53 -20.67 13.45
C TYR A 299 23.02 -20.97 13.59
N PHE A 300 23.55 -20.84 14.81
CA PHE A 300 24.95 -21.10 15.12
C PHE A 300 25.11 -22.55 15.53
N HIS A 301 25.90 -23.28 14.76
CA HIS A 301 26.25 -24.68 15.00
C HIS A 301 27.66 -24.73 15.55
N ASN A 302 27.94 -25.67 16.46
CA ASN A 302 29.27 -25.84 17.03
C ASN A 302 29.94 -24.51 17.43
N PRO A 303 29.26 -23.61 18.18
CA PRO A 303 29.69 -22.22 18.29
C PRO A 303 31.15 -22.12 18.70
N ARG A 304 31.62 -22.91 19.68
CA ARG A 304 32.99 -22.86 20.19
C ARG A 304 34.07 -23.54 19.32
N SER A 305 33.71 -24.18 18.21
CA SER A 305 34.60 -25.02 17.41
C SER A 305 35.17 -24.32 16.17
N PHE A 306 35.18 -22.98 16.15
CA PHE A 306 35.72 -22.22 15.02
C PHE A 306 36.39 -20.92 15.43
N ARG A 307 37.21 -20.41 14.51
CA ARG A 307 37.82 -19.09 14.57
C ARG A 307 37.47 -18.29 13.32
N ALA A 308 36.85 -17.13 13.51
CA ALA A 308 36.46 -16.25 12.41
C ALA A 308 37.64 -15.58 11.67
N ASP A 309 38.85 -15.62 12.22
CA ASP A 309 40.08 -15.16 11.57
C ASP A 309 40.81 -16.29 10.80
N GLU A 310 40.25 -17.50 10.81
CA GLU A 310 40.60 -18.60 9.90
C GLU A 310 39.61 -18.64 8.72
N TRP A 311 39.97 -19.40 7.68
CA TRP A 311 39.16 -19.50 6.48
C TRP A 311 37.86 -20.25 6.72
N ILE A 312 36.76 -19.57 6.39
CA ILE A 312 35.40 -20.08 6.43
C ILE A 312 34.87 -20.18 5.00
N PHE A 313 34.46 -21.38 4.61
CA PHE A 313 33.78 -21.62 3.35
C PHE A 313 32.30 -21.29 3.49
N THR A 314 31.73 -20.62 2.49
CA THR A 314 30.30 -20.35 2.45
C THR A 314 29.70 -20.75 1.10
N GLU A 315 28.56 -21.42 1.17
CA GLU A 315 27.74 -21.79 0.02
C GLU A 315 26.36 -21.14 0.16
N MET A 316 25.92 -20.44 -0.89
CA MET A 316 24.64 -19.73 -0.94
C MET A 316 23.81 -20.21 -2.13
N GLU A 317 22.52 -20.41 -1.90
CA GLU A 317 21.53 -20.82 -2.91
C GLU A 317 20.22 -20.03 -2.78
N THR A 318 19.51 -19.84 -3.89
CA THR A 318 18.25 -19.09 -3.93
C THR A 318 17.14 -19.97 -4.50
N PRO A 319 16.32 -20.62 -3.65
CA PRO A 319 15.27 -21.52 -4.14
C PRO A 319 14.06 -20.76 -4.70
N TRP A 320 13.89 -19.48 -4.36
CA TRP A 320 12.72 -18.71 -4.77
C TRP A 320 13.02 -17.22 -4.93
N ALA A 321 12.47 -16.61 -5.99
CA ALA A 321 12.37 -15.18 -6.18
C ALA A 321 11.07 -14.84 -6.93
N GLY A 322 10.32 -13.85 -6.44
CA GLY A 322 9.00 -13.48 -6.93
C GLY A 322 8.46 -12.25 -6.19
N ASP A 323 7.42 -11.60 -6.73
CA ASP A 323 6.78 -10.41 -6.11
C ASP A 323 7.74 -9.29 -5.70
N GLY A 324 8.86 -9.14 -6.42
CA GLY A 324 9.91 -8.18 -6.12
C GLY A 324 10.73 -8.52 -4.86
N ARG A 325 10.75 -9.79 -4.44
CA ARG A 325 11.54 -10.34 -3.33
C ARG A 325 12.36 -11.54 -3.79
N GLY A 326 13.34 -11.94 -2.99
CA GLY A 326 14.08 -13.17 -3.16
C GLY A 326 14.54 -13.74 -1.82
N LEU A 327 14.53 -15.07 -1.73
CA LEU A 327 14.91 -15.83 -0.54
C LEU A 327 16.23 -16.54 -0.80
N VAL A 328 17.17 -16.42 0.14
CA VAL A 328 18.51 -17.01 0.03
C VAL A 328 18.82 -17.82 1.29
N PHE A 329 19.41 -19.00 1.08
CA PHE A 329 19.95 -19.86 2.13
C PHE A 329 21.47 -19.86 2.05
N GLN A 330 22.13 -19.88 3.21
CA GLN A 330 23.59 -20.01 3.32
C GLN A 330 23.95 -21.11 4.30
N ARG A 331 25.03 -21.85 3.98
CA ARG A 331 25.72 -22.74 4.92
C ARG A 331 27.18 -22.28 5.03
N MET A 332 27.69 -22.21 6.25
CA MET A 332 29.07 -21.79 6.54
C MET A 332 29.83 -22.93 7.21
N TYR A 333 31.03 -23.22 6.73
CA TYR A 333 31.87 -24.32 7.15
C TYR A 333 33.28 -23.83 7.48
N THR A 334 33.94 -24.45 8.45
CA THR A 334 35.39 -24.32 8.62
C THR A 334 36.14 -25.07 7.53
N GLN A 335 37.44 -24.83 7.40
CA GLN A 335 38.29 -25.49 6.40
C GLN A 335 38.36 -27.03 6.58
N ASP A 336 38.23 -27.54 7.81
CA ASP A 336 38.13 -28.97 8.12
C ASP A 336 36.75 -29.59 7.82
N GLY A 337 35.79 -28.78 7.35
CA GLY A 337 34.47 -29.23 6.92
C GLY A 337 33.39 -29.22 8.02
N THR A 338 33.69 -28.68 9.20
CA THR A 338 32.71 -28.55 10.28
C THR A 338 31.67 -27.48 9.93
N LEU A 339 30.38 -27.83 9.92
CA LEU A 339 29.28 -26.88 9.73
C LEU A 339 29.13 -25.99 10.99
N ILE A 340 29.25 -24.68 10.82
CA ILE A 340 29.27 -23.69 11.92
C ILE A 340 28.11 -22.70 11.91
N ALA A 341 27.49 -22.47 10.75
CA ALA A 341 26.28 -21.66 10.69
C ALA A 341 25.38 -22.04 9.53
N SER A 342 24.07 -21.83 9.72
CA SER A 342 23.08 -21.82 8.65
C SER A 342 22.30 -20.52 8.70
N CYS A 343 22.24 -19.81 7.57
CA CYS A 343 21.60 -18.51 7.49
C CYS A 343 20.46 -18.53 6.48
N VAL A 344 19.44 -17.71 6.74
CA VAL A 344 18.31 -17.47 5.85
C VAL A 344 18.08 -15.97 5.77
N GLN A 345 17.88 -15.45 4.56
CA GLN A 345 17.58 -14.04 4.33
C GLN A 345 16.59 -13.88 3.19
N GLU A 346 15.51 -13.17 3.44
CA GLU A 346 14.66 -12.57 2.43
C GLU A 346 15.06 -11.10 2.23
N GLY A 347 15.07 -10.68 0.98
CA GLY A 347 15.30 -9.29 0.63
C GLY A 347 14.41 -8.85 -0.52
N LEU A 348 14.17 -7.54 -0.57
CA LEU A 348 13.56 -6.91 -1.73
C LEU A 348 14.55 -6.96 -2.88
N VAL A 349 14.14 -7.46 -4.04
CA VAL A 349 14.93 -7.49 -5.27
C VAL A 349 14.01 -7.05 -6.42
N ARG A 350 14.13 -5.79 -6.84
CA ARG A 350 13.32 -5.21 -7.91
C ARG A 350 14.19 -4.77 -9.07
N LEU A 351 13.81 -5.19 -10.26
CA LEU A 351 14.42 -4.72 -11.50
C LEU A 351 14.02 -3.27 -11.76
N LYS A 352 14.96 -2.52 -12.33
CA LYS A 352 14.73 -1.22 -12.92
C LYS A 352 13.76 -1.41 -14.07
N GLN A 353 12.63 -0.72 -14.00
CA GLN A 353 11.62 -0.83 -15.03
C GLN A 353 12.17 -0.15 -16.30
N ASN A 354 12.16 -0.87 -17.42
CA ASN A 354 12.48 -0.27 -18.71
C ASN A 354 11.39 0.75 -19.03
N ASP A 355 11.82 1.95 -19.42
CA ASP A 355 10.99 3.10 -19.74
C ASP A 355 10.13 2.90 -21.02
N LYS A 356 9.64 1.69 -21.31
CA LYS A 356 8.66 1.45 -22.39
C LYS A 356 7.27 2.01 -22.04
N PHE A 357 7.02 2.33 -20.76
CA PHE A 357 5.86 3.12 -20.32
C PHE A 357 6.19 4.59 -20.05
N THR A 358 7.42 5.02 -20.32
CA THR A 358 7.91 6.35 -19.97
C THR A 358 8.20 7.19 -21.21
N ASN A 359 7.35 7.07 -22.23
CA ASN A 359 7.25 8.09 -23.27
C ASN A 359 6.84 9.45 -22.69
N TYR A 360 6.32 9.52 -21.46
CA TYR A 360 5.95 10.77 -20.81
C TYR A 360 7.14 11.68 -20.49
N THR A 361 8.30 11.17 -20.08
CA THR A 361 9.46 12.04 -19.78
C THR A 361 10.15 12.52 -21.05
N GLN A 362 10.04 11.76 -22.14
CA GLN A 362 10.60 12.12 -23.45
C GLN A 362 9.68 13.07 -24.21
N ILE A 363 8.35 12.88 -24.12
CA ILE A 363 7.34 13.84 -24.58
C ILE A 363 7.41 15.11 -23.73
N ILE A 364 7.62 15.03 -22.41
CA ILE A 364 7.86 16.23 -21.58
C ILE A 364 9.22 16.87 -21.88
N LYS A 365 10.26 16.14 -22.30
CA LYS A 365 11.52 16.76 -22.77
C LYS A 365 11.36 17.44 -24.14
N ILE A 366 10.53 16.87 -25.03
CA ILE A 366 10.18 17.47 -26.33
C ILE A 366 9.26 18.69 -26.13
N LEU A 367 8.29 18.62 -25.21
CA LEU A 367 7.36 19.72 -24.88
C LEU A 367 7.98 20.80 -23.97
N LYS A 368 8.94 20.46 -23.10
CA LYS A 368 9.78 21.43 -22.36
C LYS A 368 10.87 22.06 -23.24
N GLY A 369 11.00 21.62 -24.49
CA GLY A 369 11.89 22.21 -25.48
C GLY A 369 11.47 23.60 -25.98
N MET A 370 10.31 24.12 -25.61
CA MET A 370 9.81 25.42 -26.10
C MET A 370 9.87 26.57 -25.07
N ASN A 371 10.86 26.56 -24.17
CA ASN A 371 11.23 27.79 -23.45
C ASN A 371 12.70 27.80 -23.00
N LEU A 372 13.62 27.90 -23.96
CA LEU A 372 15.04 28.13 -23.71
C LEU A 372 15.27 29.62 -23.40
N LYS A 373 15.40 29.98 -22.11
CA LYS A 373 16.14 31.20 -21.77
C LYS A 373 17.57 31.00 -22.25
N GLN A 374 18.02 31.76 -23.24
CA GLN A 374 19.35 31.62 -23.86
C GLN A 374 20.49 32.05 -22.93
N ALA A 375 21.65 31.38 -23.00
CA ALA A 375 22.85 31.70 -22.22
C ALA A 375 23.54 32.97 -22.72
N ALA A 376 23.98 33.84 -21.79
CA ALA A 376 24.76 35.03 -22.15
C ALA A 376 26.16 34.66 -22.64
N CYS A 377 26.66 35.34 -23.68
CA CYS A 377 28.00 35.13 -24.21
C CYS A 377 29.10 35.51 -23.20
N LEU A 378 30.31 34.95 -23.36
CA LEU A 378 31.42 35.15 -22.42
C LEU A 378 31.82 36.62 -22.26
N ASN A 379 31.72 37.44 -23.32
CA ASN A 379 32.06 38.87 -23.26
C ASN A 379 31.05 39.72 -22.49
N CYS A 380 29.75 39.50 -22.70
CA CYS A 380 28.69 40.13 -21.91
C CYS A 380 28.76 39.70 -20.43
N ARG A 381 29.13 38.44 -20.18
CA ARG A 381 29.34 37.90 -18.83
C ARG A 381 30.56 38.50 -18.13
N LYS A 382 31.72 38.58 -18.80
CA LYS A 382 32.94 39.23 -18.27
C LYS A 382 32.67 40.70 -17.93
N SER A 383 31.90 41.39 -18.76
CA SER A 383 31.51 42.78 -18.52
C SER A 383 30.38 42.96 -17.49
N LYS A 384 29.72 41.88 -17.05
CA LYS A 384 28.54 41.87 -16.16
C LYS A 384 27.34 42.67 -16.70
N ILE A 385 27.11 42.65 -18.01
CA ILE A 385 26.02 43.37 -18.68
C ILE A 385 25.03 42.38 -19.30
N LYS A 386 23.74 42.74 -19.37
CA LYS A 386 22.68 41.91 -19.97
C LYS A 386 22.99 41.63 -21.45
N CYS A 387 23.05 40.36 -21.82
CA CYS A 387 23.23 39.93 -23.20
C CYS A 387 21.87 39.93 -23.90
N ARG A 388 21.68 40.76 -24.93
CA ARG A 388 20.47 40.80 -25.77
C ARG A 388 20.79 40.19 -27.14
N ARG A 389 19.97 39.24 -27.56
CA ARG A 389 20.12 38.45 -28.78
C ARG A 389 18.74 38.02 -29.25
N GLU A 390 18.51 38.12 -30.56
CA GLU A 390 17.31 37.61 -31.22
C GLU A 390 17.41 36.11 -31.51
N GLU A 391 16.26 35.43 -31.57
CA GLU A 391 16.20 33.98 -31.69
C GLU A 391 16.85 33.48 -32.99
N GLY A 392 17.91 32.68 -32.88
CA GLY A 392 18.68 32.15 -34.03
C GLY A 392 19.91 32.97 -34.46
N ALA A 393 20.16 34.15 -33.88
CA ALA A 393 21.32 34.96 -34.26
C ALA A 393 22.65 34.42 -33.69
N PRO A 394 23.74 34.27 -34.50
CA PRO A 394 25.01 33.72 -34.03
C PRO A 394 25.77 34.66 -33.07
N VAL A 395 25.51 35.96 -33.15
CA VAL A 395 26.20 37.02 -32.38
C VAL A 395 25.17 37.85 -31.62
N CYS A 396 25.48 38.28 -30.39
CA CYS A 396 24.58 39.18 -29.64
C CYS A 396 24.74 40.64 -30.09
N GLU A 397 23.70 41.46 -29.93
CA GLU A 397 23.66 42.86 -30.42
C GLU A 397 24.94 43.63 -30.05
N ARG A 398 25.36 43.54 -28.79
CA ARG A 398 26.55 44.24 -28.30
C ARG A 398 27.85 43.75 -28.93
N CYS A 399 28.03 42.44 -29.04
CA CYS A 399 29.23 41.88 -29.67
C CYS A 399 29.28 42.23 -31.16
N SER A 400 28.13 42.33 -31.81
CA SER A 400 28.01 42.82 -33.19
C SER A 400 28.43 44.30 -33.29
N SER A 401 27.85 45.17 -32.46
CA SER A 401 28.18 46.61 -32.48
C SER A 401 29.62 46.93 -32.10
N GLN A 402 30.24 46.14 -31.22
CA GLN A 402 31.63 46.36 -30.76
C GLN A 402 32.67 45.54 -31.54
N LYS A 403 32.25 44.77 -32.58
CA LYS A 403 33.11 43.82 -33.32
C LYS A 403 33.94 42.92 -32.40
N LEU A 404 33.30 42.37 -31.38
CA LEU A 404 33.93 41.47 -30.41
C LEU A 404 33.50 40.03 -30.66
N ASP A 405 34.43 39.09 -30.46
CA ASP A 405 34.15 37.66 -30.60
C ASP A 405 33.07 37.19 -29.60
N CYS A 406 32.09 36.42 -30.07
CA CYS A 406 30.85 36.13 -29.32
C CYS A 406 30.72 34.64 -29.00
N VAL A 407 31.60 34.16 -28.12
CA VAL A 407 31.61 32.76 -27.70
C VAL A 407 30.49 32.47 -26.71
N ILE A 408 29.64 31.49 -27.03
CA ILE A 408 28.46 31.08 -26.27
C ILE A 408 28.74 29.70 -25.66
N PRO A 409 28.69 29.54 -24.34
CA PRO A 409 28.82 28.22 -23.72
C PRO A 409 27.55 27.39 -23.98
N GLU A 410 27.72 26.09 -24.26
CA GLU A 410 26.64 25.13 -24.54
C GLU A 410 25.70 24.88 -23.34
N PHE A 411 26.06 25.37 -22.15
CA PHE A 411 25.29 25.22 -20.92
C PHE A 411 25.27 26.50 -20.08
N HIS A 412 24.22 26.67 -19.27
CA HIS A 412 24.13 27.77 -18.30
C HIS A 412 25.12 27.58 -17.17
N ILE A 413 26.32 28.14 -17.30
CA ILE A 413 27.28 28.21 -16.20
C ILE A 413 26.65 29.09 -15.11
N GLY A 414 26.28 28.54 -13.95
CA GLY A 414 25.77 29.33 -12.82
C GLY A 414 26.77 30.40 -12.36
N ARG A 415 26.29 31.48 -11.72
CA ARG A 415 27.15 32.51 -11.14
C ARG A 415 27.78 31.97 -9.85
N GLN A 416 29.00 31.42 -9.93
CA GLN A 416 29.78 31.19 -8.71
C GLN A 416 30.06 32.55 -8.04
N LYS A 417 29.67 32.69 -6.77
CA LYS A 417 30.11 33.80 -5.94
C LYS A 417 31.64 33.71 -5.85
N GLY A 418 32.34 34.74 -6.32
CA GLY A 418 33.79 34.79 -6.30
C GLY A 418 34.33 34.57 -4.88
N VAL A 419 35.35 33.72 -4.78
CA VAL A 419 36.12 33.46 -3.57
C VAL A 419 36.80 34.76 -3.15
N LYS A 420 36.21 35.47 -2.19
CA LYS A 420 36.90 36.45 -1.34
C LYS A 420 36.43 36.24 0.09
N ASN A 421 37.13 35.36 0.81
CA ASN A 421 37.64 35.60 2.17
C ASN A 421 38.25 34.30 2.71
N LYS A 422 39.57 34.28 2.85
CA LYS A 422 40.39 33.17 3.38
C LYS A 422 40.27 32.97 4.91
N ARG A 423 39.22 33.49 5.57
CA ARG A 423 39.08 33.41 7.04
C ARG A 423 37.66 32.96 7.39
N SER A 424 37.54 31.84 8.09
CA SER A 424 36.27 31.24 8.52
C SER A 424 36.19 31.14 10.04
N GLY A 425 35.00 31.41 10.59
CA GLY A 425 34.74 31.28 12.02
C GLY A 425 35.41 32.37 12.86
N LEU A 426 35.96 31.98 14.00
CA LEU A 426 36.46 32.86 15.05
C LEU A 426 37.53 33.85 14.55
N GLU A 427 38.40 33.46 13.62
CA GLU A 427 39.42 34.35 13.03
C GLU A 427 38.83 35.55 12.28
N LYS A 428 37.64 35.40 11.70
CA LYS A 428 36.96 36.50 11.01
C LYS A 428 36.32 37.46 12.00
N ALA A 429 35.85 36.95 13.13
CA ALA A 429 35.32 37.75 14.23
C ALA A 429 36.45 38.53 14.94
N ILE A 430 37.58 37.87 15.23
CA ILE A 430 38.76 38.50 15.82
C ILE A 430 39.31 39.60 14.91
N TYR A 431 39.46 39.33 13.61
CA TYR A 431 39.92 40.36 12.66
C TYR A 431 38.97 41.55 12.57
N GLN A 432 37.65 41.33 12.61
CA GLN A 432 36.66 42.41 12.59
C GLN A 432 36.67 43.25 13.88
N VAL A 433 36.95 42.62 15.02
CA VAL A 433 37.14 43.31 16.30
C VAL A 433 38.44 44.12 16.29
N GLU A 434 39.54 43.56 15.78
CA GLU A 434 40.81 44.28 15.61
C GLU A 434 40.71 45.46 14.63
N GLU A 435 39.97 45.30 13.53
CA GLU A 435 39.76 46.35 12.53
C GLU A 435 38.84 47.47 13.07
N ALA A 436 37.86 47.12 13.92
CA ALA A 436 37.00 48.08 14.61
C ALA A 436 37.76 48.88 15.69
N ILE A 437 38.70 48.24 16.40
CA ILE A 437 39.59 48.91 17.36
C ILE A 437 40.57 49.84 16.64
N LYS A 438 41.12 49.44 15.49
CA LYS A 438 41.99 50.29 14.66
C LYS A 438 41.24 51.48 14.06
N LYS A 439 39.99 51.30 13.62
CA LYS A 439 39.15 52.39 13.08
C LYS A 439 38.68 53.40 14.12
N ARG A 440 38.56 53.03 15.39
CA ARG A 440 38.13 53.95 16.46
C ARG A 440 39.26 54.78 17.09
N LYS A 441 40.53 54.50 16.76
CA LYS A 441 41.64 55.39 17.14
C LYS A 441 41.69 56.70 16.34
N SER A 442 40.89 56.86 15.28
CA SER A 442 40.85 58.08 14.45
C SER A 442 39.73 59.06 14.78
N ASP A 443 38.72 58.68 15.58
CA ASP A 443 37.60 59.56 15.93
C ASP A 443 37.63 59.87 17.43
N ALA A 444 38.23 61.02 17.75
CA ALA A 444 38.34 61.54 19.11
C ALA A 444 37.05 62.26 19.53
N PHE A 445 35.99 61.54 19.90
CA PHE A 445 35.02 61.91 20.95
C PHE A 445 33.98 60.79 21.14
N THR A 446 33.55 60.54 22.39
CA THR A 446 32.54 59.56 22.88
C THR A 446 32.95 58.07 22.78
N SER A 447 33.05 57.23 23.83
CA SER A 447 32.76 57.32 25.28
C SER A 447 33.67 56.31 26.00
N GLN A 448 34.40 56.71 27.05
CA GLN A 448 35.38 55.85 27.74
C GLN A 448 34.79 54.59 28.40
N SER A 449 33.49 54.56 28.69
CA SER A 449 32.86 53.42 29.40
C SER A 449 32.73 52.15 28.55
N THR A 450 32.55 52.29 27.24
CA THR A 450 32.34 51.13 26.34
C THR A 450 33.64 50.37 26.07
N LEU A 451 34.79 51.06 26.17
CA LEU A 451 36.12 50.44 26.03
C LEU A 451 36.50 49.63 27.28
N GLN A 452 36.15 50.11 28.48
CA GLN A 452 36.34 49.35 29.73
C GLN A 452 35.50 48.07 29.74
N GLN A 453 34.25 48.15 29.29
CA GLN A 453 33.33 47.00 29.26
C GLN A 453 33.76 45.93 28.24
N LEU A 454 34.34 46.35 27.10
CA LEU A 454 34.89 45.44 26.10
C LEU A 454 36.23 44.81 26.52
N GLN A 455 37.07 45.53 27.28
CA GLN A 455 38.27 44.96 27.89
C GLN A 455 37.95 43.96 29.01
N GLN A 456 36.85 44.19 29.74
CA GLN A 456 36.40 43.28 30.80
C GLN A 456 35.87 41.96 30.23
N LEU A 457 35.07 42.01 29.16
CA LEU A 457 34.58 40.81 28.47
C LEU A 457 35.70 40.00 27.78
N LEU A 458 36.79 40.66 27.38
CA LEU A 458 37.97 40.01 26.81
C LEU A 458 38.83 39.30 27.87
N ASN A 459 38.86 39.83 29.11
CA ASN A 459 39.53 39.19 30.24
C ASN A 459 38.69 38.05 30.84
N GLU A 460 37.37 38.17 30.85
CA GLU A 460 36.45 37.12 31.33
C GLU A 460 36.44 35.89 30.38
N ALA A 461 36.59 36.09 29.07
CA ALA A 461 36.70 34.98 28.12
C ALA A 461 38.04 34.21 28.17
N GLN A 462 39.04 34.73 28.89
CA GLN A 462 40.36 34.10 29.08
C GLN A 462 40.53 33.45 30.45
N ALA A 463 39.56 33.58 31.36
CA ALA A 463 39.65 33.09 32.72
C ALA A 463 38.34 32.42 33.17
N ASP A 464 38.03 31.24 32.62
CA ASP A 464 37.27 30.24 33.40
C ASP A 464 37.46 28.82 32.85
N GLU A 465 38.62 28.24 33.16
CA GLU A 465 38.77 26.81 33.42
C GLU A 465 38.80 26.64 34.95
N GLY A 466 37.74 26.08 35.58
CA GLY A 466 37.86 25.63 36.96
C GLY A 466 36.59 25.47 37.80
N SER A 467 36.20 24.20 38.01
CA SER A 467 35.86 23.65 39.34
C SER A 467 34.53 24.00 40.06
N THR A 468 33.65 22.99 40.07
CA THR A 468 32.94 22.30 41.17
C THR A 468 32.06 23.01 42.24
N ARG A 469 30.84 22.42 42.38
CA ARG A 469 30.10 21.94 43.58
C ARG A 469 29.02 22.79 44.30
N GLU A 470 27.90 22.08 44.51
CA GLU A 470 27.04 21.94 45.71
C GLU A 470 25.93 22.95 46.08
N ALA A 471 24.70 22.42 46.01
CA ALA A 471 23.65 22.30 47.03
C ALA A 471 23.16 23.50 47.89
N ASP A 472 21.83 23.58 47.90
CA ASP A 472 20.93 23.68 49.06
C ASP A 472 20.17 24.99 49.42
N THR A 473 18.86 24.75 49.58
CA THR A 473 17.89 25.31 50.53
C THR A 473 17.21 26.68 50.31
N SER A 474 15.87 26.59 50.33
CA SER A 474 14.80 27.61 50.42
C SER A 474 14.82 28.34 51.80
N PRO A 475 13.90 29.28 52.20
CA PRO A 475 12.48 29.44 51.79
C PRO A 475 11.84 30.86 51.76
N ALA A 476 10.66 30.89 51.14
CA ALA A 476 9.41 31.66 51.37
C ALA A 476 9.38 33.04 52.06
N SER A 477 8.57 33.97 51.50
CA SER A 477 7.48 34.63 52.24
C SER A 477 6.53 35.41 51.32
N ASP A 478 5.24 35.32 51.66
CA ASP A 478 4.04 35.96 51.10
C ASP A 478 4.06 37.50 51.15
N VAL A 479 3.22 38.15 50.32
CA VAL A 479 2.19 39.14 50.76
C VAL A 479 1.21 39.43 49.61
N HIS A 480 -0.08 39.26 49.89
CA HIS A 480 -1.26 39.66 49.11
C HIS A 480 -1.50 41.19 49.07
N ALA A 481 -2.11 41.71 47.99
CA ALA A 481 -3.08 42.82 48.07
C ALA A 481 -4.02 42.88 46.83
N HIS A 482 -5.27 43.23 47.11
CA HIS A 482 -6.51 43.13 46.31
C HIS A 482 -6.84 44.36 45.42
N ILE A 483 -7.93 44.21 44.63
CA ILE A 483 -8.90 45.20 44.07
C ILE A 483 -8.72 45.44 42.55
N SER A 484 -9.70 45.39 41.64
CA SER A 484 -11.12 44.99 41.59
C SER A 484 -11.54 44.90 40.11
N ALA A 485 -12.50 44.02 39.81
CA ALA A 485 -13.03 43.74 38.49
C ALA A 485 -13.93 44.84 37.89
N LYS A 486 -13.94 44.94 36.56
CA LYS A 486 -15.17 44.93 35.72
C LYS A 486 -14.85 44.70 34.23
N ASP A 487 -15.64 43.80 33.65
CA ASP A 487 -15.87 43.52 32.22
C ASP A 487 -14.83 42.68 31.44
N ILE A 488 -14.86 41.36 31.67
CA ILE A 488 -14.43 40.33 30.71
C ILE A 488 -15.52 39.26 30.60
N VAL A 489 -16.03 39.06 29.38
CA VAL A 489 -16.84 37.90 29.01
C VAL A 489 -15.96 36.66 29.16
N SER A 490 -16.35 35.79 30.08
CA SER A 490 -15.66 34.57 30.46
C SER A 490 -15.54 33.56 29.31
N THR A 491 -14.33 33.40 28.78
CA THR A 491 -13.81 32.06 28.46
C THR A 491 -12.95 31.64 29.64
N SER A 492 -13.45 30.71 30.43
CA SER A 492 -12.77 30.13 31.60
C SER A 492 -11.36 29.65 31.26
N SER A 493 -10.36 30.11 32.01
CA SER A 493 -8.98 29.59 31.93
C SER A 493 -8.85 28.13 32.39
N ASP A 494 -9.90 27.57 33.01
CA ASP A 494 -9.94 26.16 33.44
C ASP A 494 -10.02 25.15 32.27
N ASP A 495 -10.50 25.56 31.08
CA ASP A 495 -10.58 24.64 29.92
C ASP A 495 -9.21 24.34 29.28
N GLN A 496 -8.18 25.14 29.58
CA GLN A 496 -6.83 24.92 29.04
C GLN A 496 -6.05 23.81 29.76
N LEU A 497 -6.55 23.33 30.91
CA LEU A 497 -5.91 22.29 31.74
C LEU A 497 -6.68 20.96 31.76
N ALA A 498 -7.85 20.87 31.10
CA ALA A 498 -8.61 19.63 31.04
C ALA A 498 -7.95 18.61 30.09
N VAL A 499 -7.51 17.48 30.65
CA VAL A 499 -7.03 16.28 29.91
C VAL A 499 -8.18 15.59 29.15
N GLU A 500 -9.43 15.96 29.44
CA GLU A 500 -10.66 15.29 29.01
C GLU A 500 -10.93 15.32 27.49
N ASP A 501 -10.27 16.23 26.74
CA ASP A 501 -10.49 16.41 25.28
C ASP A 501 -9.27 16.05 24.42
N VAL A 502 -8.39 15.19 24.93
CA VAL A 502 -7.16 14.75 24.25
C VAL A 502 -7.40 13.39 23.61
N GLU A 503 -7.51 13.35 22.27
CA GLU A 503 -7.82 12.12 21.53
C GLU A 503 -6.57 11.26 21.26
N ASN A 504 -5.37 11.87 21.29
CA ASN A 504 -4.11 11.14 21.15
C ASN A 504 -2.94 11.85 21.87
N PRO A 505 -1.85 11.11 22.16
CA PRO A 505 -0.69 11.68 22.84
C PRO A 505 -0.03 12.85 22.10
N LEU A 506 -0.10 12.91 20.77
CA LEU A 506 0.45 14.01 19.98
C LEU A 506 -0.36 15.29 20.14
N GLN A 507 -1.68 15.21 20.31
CA GLN A 507 -2.57 16.33 20.57
C GLN A 507 -2.34 16.89 21.98
N LEU A 508 -2.00 16.04 22.95
CA LEU A 508 -1.55 16.50 24.28
C LEU A 508 -0.27 17.33 24.16
N LEU A 509 0.70 16.83 23.38
CA LEU A 509 1.97 17.51 23.15
C LEU A 509 1.78 18.82 22.37
N ALA A 510 0.83 18.87 21.44
CA ALA A 510 0.42 20.09 20.75
C ALA A 510 -0.11 21.15 21.70
N ARG A 511 -1.07 20.78 22.56
CA ARG A 511 -1.60 21.69 23.58
C ARG A 511 -0.52 22.15 24.55
N ALA A 512 0.38 21.26 24.96
CA ALA A 512 1.53 21.61 25.79
C ALA A 512 2.50 22.59 25.08
N SER A 513 2.60 22.51 23.75
CA SER A 513 3.36 23.48 22.95
C SER A 513 2.68 24.85 22.90
N ASP A 514 1.34 24.91 22.82
CA ASP A 514 0.58 26.16 22.80
C ASP A 514 0.62 26.87 24.17
N LEU A 515 0.61 26.13 25.28
CA LEU A 515 0.73 26.67 26.65
C LEU A 515 2.04 27.44 26.88
N ARG A 516 3.13 27.08 26.19
CA ARG A 516 4.42 27.80 26.30
C ARG A 516 4.42 29.16 25.60
N ILE A 517 3.46 29.41 24.70
CA ILE A 517 3.35 30.66 23.94
C ILE A 517 2.32 31.60 24.56
N ALA A 518 1.38 31.08 25.36
CA ALA A 518 0.37 31.85 26.08
C ALA A 518 0.87 32.52 27.38
N THR A 519 2.14 32.95 27.43
CA THR A 519 2.57 33.94 28.44
C THR A 519 2.30 35.34 27.87
N PRO A 520 1.33 36.09 28.38
CA PRO A 520 1.06 37.43 27.86
C PRO A 520 2.19 38.37 28.30
N GLN A 521 3.10 38.69 27.39
CA GLN A 521 3.87 39.92 27.53
C GLN A 521 2.95 41.07 27.14
N SER A 522 2.37 41.70 28.16
CA SER A 522 1.73 43.00 28.08
C SER A 522 2.70 44.02 27.48
N TYR A 523 2.42 44.48 26.26
CA TYR A 523 2.94 45.76 25.78
C TYR A 523 1.80 46.53 25.13
N ASP A 524 1.57 47.71 25.69
CA ASP A 524 0.60 48.71 25.27
C ASP A 524 0.66 48.99 23.77
N THR A 525 -0.52 49.00 23.16
CA THR A 525 -0.77 49.61 21.87
C THR A 525 -0.72 51.13 22.02
N SER A 526 0.42 51.75 21.75
CA SER A 526 0.43 53.08 21.12
C SER A 526 1.75 53.37 20.40
N ILE A 527 1.61 54.01 19.24
CA ILE A 527 2.65 54.62 18.41
C ILE A 527 3.26 53.71 17.33
N SER A 528 2.76 53.96 16.12
CA SER A 528 3.27 53.56 14.81
C SER A 528 4.66 54.15 14.52
N SER A 529 5.61 53.28 14.11
CA SER A 529 6.80 53.63 13.32
C SER A 529 7.36 52.40 12.60
N PRO A 530 7.68 52.47 11.29
CA PRO A 530 8.12 51.32 10.51
C PRO A 530 9.64 51.15 10.53
N GLY A 531 10.13 49.98 10.93
CA GLY A 531 11.52 49.57 10.66
C GLY A 531 12.27 48.98 11.85
N GLY A 532 11.99 47.74 12.22
CA GLY A 532 12.82 46.94 13.12
C GLY A 532 13.01 45.54 12.55
N LYS A 533 14.23 45.22 12.08
CA LYS A 533 14.61 43.87 11.66
C LYS A 533 14.82 43.02 12.91
N PHE A 534 13.87 42.15 13.22
CA PHE A 534 14.03 41.09 14.21
C PHE A 534 14.99 40.01 13.71
N ASN A 535 15.84 39.49 14.60
CA ASN A 535 16.82 38.43 14.34
C ASN A 535 16.11 37.10 14.04
N GLY A 536 16.14 36.67 12.77
CA GLY A 536 15.35 35.54 12.26
C GLY A 536 15.99 34.14 12.30
N SER A 537 16.84 33.80 13.27
CA SER A 537 17.39 32.42 13.36
C SER A 537 16.74 31.54 14.44
N GLU A 538 16.37 32.09 15.60
CA GLU A 538 15.76 31.30 16.67
C GLU A 538 14.25 31.12 16.47
N GLN A 539 13.55 32.15 15.99
CA GLN A 539 12.11 32.09 15.73
C GLN A 539 11.71 31.07 14.65
N SER A 540 12.61 30.77 13.70
CA SER A 540 12.37 29.75 12.65
C SER A 540 12.36 28.33 13.22
N ALA A 541 13.30 28.00 14.11
CA ALA A 541 13.36 26.67 14.72
C ALA A 541 12.16 26.44 15.67
N TYR A 542 11.72 27.49 16.37
CA TYR A 542 10.52 27.44 17.20
C TYR A 542 9.22 27.33 16.37
N LEU A 543 9.12 28.03 15.23
CA LEU A 543 7.98 27.87 14.30
C LEU A 543 7.93 26.45 13.71
N ASP A 544 9.07 25.86 13.35
CA ASP A 544 9.13 24.51 12.77
C ASP A 544 8.69 23.43 13.77
N VAL A 545 9.06 23.59 15.05
CA VAL A 545 8.60 22.71 16.13
C VAL A 545 7.10 22.90 16.40
N HIS A 546 6.61 24.15 16.42
CA HIS A 546 5.19 24.44 16.59
C HIS A 546 4.33 23.87 15.46
N ASN A 547 4.74 24.09 14.20
CA ASN A 547 4.09 23.54 13.01
C ASN A 547 4.00 22.02 13.00
N PHE A 548 4.98 21.32 13.62
CA PHE A 548 4.96 19.86 13.73
C PHE A 548 3.85 19.35 14.64
N PHE A 549 3.53 20.09 15.71
CA PHE A 549 2.49 19.70 16.65
C PHE A 549 1.11 20.28 16.34
N LEU A 550 0.99 21.23 15.41
CA LEU A 550 -0.32 21.77 15.03
C LEU A 550 -1.27 20.67 14.51
N PRO A 551 -2.59 20.79 14.77
CA PRO A 551 -3.58 19.86 14.24
C PRO A 551 -3.49 19.72 12.72
N THR A 552 -3.71 18.50 12.22
CA THR A 552 -3.68 18.18 10.79
C THR A 552 -4.58 19.13 10.00
N LYS A 553 -3.98 19.92 9.11
CA LYS A 553 -4.70 20.73 8.10
C LYS A 553 -4.70 20.04 6.74
N ALA A 554 -5.74 20.33 5.96
CA ALA A 554 -5.85 19.94 4.57
C ALA A 554 -4.67 20.51 3.77
N HIS A 555 -4.05 19.65 2.97
CA HIS A 555 -2.97 19.97 2.05
C HIS A 555 -3.48 19.71 0.63
N LEU A 556 -3.90 20.77 -0.03
CA LEU A 556 -4.57 20.68 -1.33
C LEU A 556 -3.60 20.34 -2.45
N ASP A 557 -4.03 19.53 -3.41
CA ASP A 557 -3.29 19.15 -4.61
C ASP A 557 -3.36 20.23 -5.70
N GLN A 558 -2.96 21.45 -5.33
CA GLN A 558 -2.95 22.63 -6.19
C GLN A 558 -1.52 22.98 -6.63
N GLY A 559 -1.35 23.44 -7.88
CA GLY A 559 -0.05 23.86 -8.39
C GLY A 559 0.10 23.78 -9.91
N SER A 560 1.16 24.40 -10.42
CA SER A 560 1.46 24.43 -11.86
C SER A 560 1.68 23.01 -12.39
N GLY A 561 0.85 22.58 -13.34
CA GLY A 561 0.93 21.26 -13.98
C GLY A 561 0.04 20.17 -13.38
N LEU A 562 -0.81 20.50 -12.40
CA LEU A 562 -1.80 19.55 -11.83
C LEU A 562 -3.20 19.74 -12.42
N ASP A 563 -3.64 20.97 -12.66
CA ASP A 563 -4.97 21.27 -13.18
C ASP A 563 -5.12 20.87 -14.66
N PRO A 564 -6.10 20.02 -15.03
CA PRO A 564 -6.30 19.59 -16.42
C PRO A 564 -6.65 20.74 -17.38
N ILE A 565 -7.24 21.85 -16.92
CA ILE A 565 -7.49 23.03 -17.78
C ILE A 565 -6.19 23.77 -18.05
N ASP A 566 -5.37 24.02 -17.01
CA ASP A 566 -4.11 24.76 -17.16
C ASP A 566 -3.07 23.98 -17.98
N VAL A 567 -3.12 22.64 -17.92
CA VAL A 567 -2.29 21.75 -18.74
C VAL A 567 -2.81 21.66 -20.19
N GLY A 568 -4.01 22.17 -20.48
CA GLY A 568 -4.62 22.15 -21.81
C GLY A 568 -5.20 20.79 -22.22
N LEU A 569 -5.58 19.94 -21.26
CA LEU A 569 -6.22 18.65 -21.54
C LEU A 569 -7.70 18.81 -21.91
N VAL A 570 -8.37 19.81 -21.33
CA VAL A 570 -9.80 20.08 -21.47
C VAL A 570 -10.05 21.59 -21.43
N THR A 571 -11.02 22.07 -22.21
CA THR A 571 -11.48 23.46 -22.13
C THR A 571 -12.44 23.66 -20.96
N LYS A 572 -12.67 24.92 -20.55
CA LYS A 572 -13.61 25.23 -19.46
C LYS A 572 -15.04 24.77 -19.80
N ASP A 573 -15.47 24.97 -21.05
CA ASP A 573 -16.83 24.62 -21.51
C ASP A 573 -17.02 23.10 -21.57
N GLU A 574 -16.02 22.36 -22.06
CA GLU A 574 -16.04 20.89 -22.02
C GLU A 574 -16.09 20.37 -20.58
N ALA A 575 -15.31 20.97 -19.67
CA ALA A 575 -15.30 20.56 -18.27
C ALA A 575 -16.66 20.81 -17.59
N GLU A 576 -17.34 21.92 -17.91
CA GLU A 576 -18.67 22.23 -17.39
C GLU A 576 -19.72 21.24 -17.89
N MET A 577 -19.72 20.94 -19.19
CA MET A 577 -20.60 19.94 -19.81
C MET A 577 -20.41 18.55 -19.18
N LEU A 578 -19.15 18.11 -19.01
CA LEU A 578 -18.83 16.82 -18.41
C LEU A 578 -19.28 16.75 -16.94
N LEU A 579 -19.03 17.80 -16.15
CA LEU A 579 -19.43 17.81 -14.75
C LEU A 579 -20.96 17.84 -14.59
N GLN A 580 -21.67 18.59 -15.44
CA GLN A 580 -23.14 18.60 -15.45
C GLN A 580 -23.70 17.22 -15.81
N TYR A 581 -23.12 16.56 -16.81
CA TYR A 581 -23.49 15.19 -17.17
C TYR A 581 -23.25 14.21 -16.01
N PHE A 582 -22.13 14.35 -15.29
CA PHE A 582 -21.84 13.52 -14.11
C PHE A 582 -22.97 13.62 -13.07
N HIS A 583 -23.33 14.83 -12.67
CA HIS A 583 -24.36 15.05 -11.65
C HIS A 583 -25.74 14.56 -12.10
N GLN A 584 -26.10 14.76 -13.37
CA GLN A 584 -27.41 14.35 -13.90
C GLN A 584 -27.54 12.85 -14.14
N LYS A 585 -26.47 12.17 -14.58
CA LYS A 585 -26.55 10.79 -15.10
C LYS A 585 -25.70 9.77 -14.36
N LEU A 586 -24.72 10.17 -13.54
CA LEU A 586 -23.78 9.23 -12.90
C LEU A 586 -23.80 9.29 -11.37
N ALA A 587 -24.09 10.47 -10.78
CA ALA A 587 -24.07 10.68 -9.33
C ALA A 587 -25.03 9.79 -8.54
N HIS A 588 -26.13 9.33 -9.14
CA HIS A 588 -27.09 8.41 -8.50
C HIS A 588 -26.48 7.06 -8.06
N THR A 589 -25.33 6.67 -8.62
CA THR A 589 -24.58 5.48 -8.18
C THR A 589 -23.37 5.81 -7.30
N ARG A 590 -23.03 7.10 -7.14
CA ARG A 590 -21.83 7.61 -6.48
C ARG A 590 -22.21 8.65 -5.43
N TRP A 591 -22.38 8.20 -4.20
CA TRP A 591 -22.64 9.09 -3.07
C TRP A 591 -21.38 9.79 -2.56
N GLY A 592 -21.57 10.83 -1.76
CA GLY A 592 -20.49 11.66 -1.21
C GLY A 592 -20.43 13.07 -1.80
N LEU A 593 -21.01 13.26 -2.99
CA LEU A 593 -21.05 14.55 -3.68
C LEU A 593 -22.37 15.28 -3.40
N ASP A 594 -22.27 16.60 -3.39
CA ASP A 594 -23.38 17.54 -3.23
C ASP A 594 -23.27 18.54 -4.39
N PRO A 595 -24.21 18.56 -5.35
CA PRO A 595 -24.12 19.41 -6.54
C PRO A 595 -24.05 20.91 -6.22
N LEU A 596 -24.58 21.36 -5.08
CA LEU A 596 -24.55 22.76 -4.66
C LEU A 596 -23.20 23.16 -4.07
N VAL A 597 -22.46 22.20 -3.50
CA VAL A 597 -21.08 22.41 -3.02
C VAL A 597 -20.07 22.13 -4.13
N HIS A 598 -20.16 20.98 -4.78
CA HIS A 598 -19.22 20.45 -5.77
C HIS A 598 -19.49 21.00 -7.16
N THR A 599 -19.50 22.33 -7.24
CA THR A 599 -19.55 23.11 -8.48
C THR A 599 -18.18 23.11 -9.16
N LEU A 600 -18.13 23.42 -10.46
CA LEU A 600 -16.87 23.49 -11.20
C LEU A 600 -15.83 24.42 -10.53
N PRO A 601 -16.17 25.66 -10.12
CA PRO A 601 -15.22 26.54 -9.46
C PRO A 601 -14.73 25.98 -8.12
N PHE A 602 -15.63 25.36 -7.35
CA PHE A 602 -15.28 24.79 -6.05
C PHE A 602 -14.34 23.59 -6.19
N VAL A 603 -14.72 22.58 -6.98
CA VAL A 603 -13.93 21.36 -7.14
C VAL A 603 -12.55 21.69 -7.71
N ARG A 604 -12.47 22.57 -8.72
CA ARG A 604 -11.21 23.01 -9.32
C ARG A 604 -10.29 23.68 -8.29
N ASN A 605 -10.82 24.57 -7.45
CA ASN A 605 -10.04 25.26 -6.41
C ASN A 605 -9.63 24.34 -5.25
N ARG A 606 -10.36 23.24 -5.04
CA ARG A 606 -10.15 22.34 -3.90
C ARG A 606 -9.27 21.14 -4.23
N SER A 607 -9.47 20.49 -5.37
CA SER A 607 -8.66 19.33 -5.76
C SER A 607 -8.63 19.12 -7.28
N ALA A 608 -7.42 19.18 -7.85
CA ALA A 608 -7.19 18.82 -9.25
C ALA A 608 -7.46 17.32 -9.52
N PHE A 609 -7.23 16.47 -8.52
CA PHE A 609 -7.45 15.03 -8.60
C PHE A 609 -8.93 14.68 -8.62
N LEU A 610 -9.75 15.26 -7.73
CA LEU A 610 -11.21 15.09 -7.81
C LEU A 610 -11.75 15.64 -9.12
N PHE A 611 -11.33 16.85 -9.48
CA PHE A 611 -11.76 17.50 -10.72
C PHE A 611 -11.49 16.60 -11.94
N THR A 612 -10.24 16.15 -12.10
CA THR A 612 -9.86 15.25 -13.20
C THR A 612 -10.61 13.92 -13.14
N THR A 613 -10.84 13.38 -11.95
CA THR A 613 -11.57 12.11 -11.77
C THR A 613 -13.02 12.21 -12.25
N LEU A 614 -13.74 13.27 -11.88
CA LEU A 614 -15.13 13.48 -12.32
C LEU A 614 -15.21 13.60 -13.85
N LEU A 615 -14.29 14.35 -14.46
CA LEU A 615 -14.22 14.48 -15.91
C LEU A 615 -13.87 13.15 -16.60
N ALA A 616 -12.87 12.43 -16.09
CA ALA A 616 -12.43 11.15 -16.64
C ALA A 616 -13.53 10.09 -16.58
N MET A 617 -14.21 9.97 -15.42
CA MET A 617 -15.30 9.01 -15.24
C MET A 617 -16.54 9.37 -16.05
N THR A 618 -16.71 10.63 -16.44
CA THR A 618 -17.81 11.03 -17.33
C THR A 618 -17.48 10.75 -18.79
N ALA A 619 -16.25 11.07 -19.21
CA ALA A 619 -15.80 10.87 -20.59
C ALA A 619 -15.93 9.41 -21.04
N ILE A 620 -15.69 8.43 -20.16
CA ILE A 620 -15.85 7.00 -20.52
C ILE A 620 -17.29 6.60 -20.90
N PHE A 621 -18.30 7.42 -20.56
CA PHE A 621 -19.70 7.17 -20.92
C PHE A 621 -20.17 7.94 -22.17
N LEU A 622 -19.35 8.85 -22.71
CA LEU A 622 -19.71 9.67 -23.86
C LEU A 622 -19.06 9.12 -25.15
N PRO A 623 -19.84 8.66 -26.15
CA PRO A 623 -19.32 8.01 -27.35
C PRO A 623 -18.27 8.83 -28.12
N ALA A 624 -18.46 10.15 -28.21
CA ALA A 624 -17.60 11.07 -28.96
C ALA A 624 -16.27 11.41 -28.25
N SER A 625 -16.06 10.99 -27.00
CA SER A 625 -14.97 11.49 -26.16
C SER A 625 -13.83 10.49 -25.90
N SER A 626 -13.70 9.44 -26.73
CA SER A 626 -12.72 8.35 -26.50
C SER A 626 -11.26 8.81 -26.31
N THR A 627 -10.80 9.79 -27.09
CA THR A 627 -9.45 10.36 -26.98
C THR A 627 -9.29 11.23 -25.73
N LEU A 628 -10.32 12.00 -25.39
CA LEU A 628 -10.38 12.80 -24.17
C LEU A 628 -10.38 11.90 -22.91
N ALA A 629 -11.20 10.86 -22.90
CA ALA A 629 -11.25 9.86 -21.83
C ALA A 629 -9.87 9.24 -21.58
N LYS A 630 -9.16 8.81 -22.62
CA LYS A 630 -7.79 8.26 -22.50
C LYS A 630 -6.82 9.26 -21.86
N ARG A 631 -6.81 10.52 -22.33
CA ARG A 631 -5.93 11.57 -21.79
C ARG A 631 -6.24 11.88 -20.32
N LEU A 632 -7.51 12.02 -19.97
CA LEU A 632 -7.96 12.30 -18.61
C LEU A 632 -7.68 11.13 -17.65
N LEU A 633 -7.87 9.88 -18.10
CA LEU A 633 -7.54 8.69 -17.29
C LEU A 633 -6.04 8.59 -16.99
N LEU A 634 -5.17 8.93 -17.95
CA LEU A 634 -3.72 8.98 -17.75
C LEU A 634 -3.33 10.10 -16.77
N HIS A 635 -3.91 11.29 -16.92
CA HIS A 635 -3.69 12.40 -16.00
C HIS A 635 -4.18 12.09 -14.58
N ARG A 636 -5.34 11.44 -14.45
CA ARG A 636 -5.89 10.97 -13.16
C ARG A 636 -4.91 10.03 -12.46
N ARG A 637 -4.31 9.07 -13.18
CA ARG A 637 -3.31 8.14 -12.62
C ARG A 637 -2.07 8.89 -12.13
N PHE A 638 -1.57 9.84 -12.91
CA PHE A 638 -0.48 10.72 -12.50
C PHE A 638 -0.82 11.50 -11.22
N LEU A 639 -2.03 12.07 -11.12
CA LEU A 639 -2.46 12.80 -9.94
C LEU A 639 -2.58 11.90 -8.70
N ALA A 640 -3.10 10.68 -8.84
CA ALA A 640 -3.14 9.70 -7.75
C ALA A 640 -1.74 9.41 -7.18
N GLU A 641 -0.74 9.24 -8.07
CA GLU A 641 0.66 9.06 -7.66
C GLU A 641 1.22 10.31 -6.97
N GLN A 642 0.92 11.52 -7.48
CA GLN A 642 1.36 12.76 -6.86
C GLN A 642 0.76 12.97 -5.46
N VAL A 643 -0.52 12.61 -5.26
CA VAL A 643 -1.18 12.66 -3.95
C VAL A 643 -0.42 11.81 -2.93
N ILE A 644 -0.03 10.59 -3.30
CA ILE A 644 0.71 9.69 -2.42
C ILE A 644 2.14 10.20 -2.16
N ILE A 645 2.86 10.62 -3.21
CA ILE A 645 4.26 11.06 -3.09
C ILE A 645 4.38 12.37 -2.29
N ARG A 646 3.49 13.33 -2.56
CA ARG A 646 3.51 14.67 -1.93
C ARG A 646 2.67 14.76 -0.66
N LYS A 647 1.96 13.68 -0.31
CA LYS A 647 1.08 13.59 0.86
C LYS A 647 0.03 14.71 0.86
N TYR A 648 -0.64 14.88 -0.28
CA TYR A 648 -1.81 15.75 -0.35
C TYR A 648 -2.98 15.08 0.39
N ARG A 649 -3.77 15.87 1.10
CA ARG A 649 -4.90 15.41 1.92
C ARG A 649 -6.00 16.45 1.94
N SER A 650 -7.19 16.06 1.53
CA SER A 650 -8.41 16.87 1.60
C SER A 650 -9.63 15.96 1.52
N VAL A 651 -10.79 16.45 1.93
CA VAL A 651 -12.07 15.74 1.78
C VAL A 651 -12.32 15.39 0.30
N GLU A 652 -11.95 16.29 -0.61
CA GLU A 652 -12.09 16.08 -2.05
C GLU A 652 -11.15 14.98 -2.59
N ILE A 653 -9.95 14.83 -2.04
CA ILE A 653 -9.03 13.74 -2.42
C ILE A 653 -9.60 12.37 -2.00
N VAL A 654 -10.24 12.29 -0.83
CA VAL A 654 -10.95 11.07 -0.39
C VAL A 654 -12.04 10.70 -1.41
N LEU A 655 -12.85 11.68 -1.81
CA LEU A 655 -13.87 11.50 -2.86
C LEU A 655 -13.26 11.06 -4.20
N ALA A 656 -12.10 11.60 -4.59
CA ALA A 656 -11.46 11.24 -5.86
C ALA A 656 -11.05 9.75 -5.90
N PHE A 657 -10.50 9.23 -4.81
CA PHE A 657 -10.23 7.80 -4.67
C PHE A 657 -11.53 6.97 -4.70
N MET A 658 -12.55 7.39 -3.97
CA MET A 658 -13.84 6.69 -3.89
C MET A 658 -14.58 6.62 -5.23
N VAL A 659 -14.62 7.73 -5.98
CA VAL A 659 -15.31 7.81 -7.29
C VAL A 659 -14.57 6.99 -8.37
N SER A 660 -13.27 6.76 -8.19
CA SER A 660 -12.44 6.00 -9.13
C SER A 660 -12.70 4.48 -9.10
N ILE A 661 -12.88 3.91 -7.91
CA ILE A 661 -13.03 2.46 -7.66
C ILE A 661 -14.07 1.76 -8.56
N PRO A 662 -15.29 2.30 -8.72
CA PRO A 662 -16.41 1.57 -9.31
C PRO A 662 -16.33 1.32 -10.80
N TRP A 663 -15.50 2.11 -11.51
CA TRP A 663 -15.32 2.03 -12.95
C TRP A 663 -13.85 1.81 -13.32
N MET A 664 -13.09 1.19 -12.42
CA MET A 664 -11.73 0.75 -12.73
C MET A 664 -11.73 -0.27 -13.87
N PRO A 665 -10.74 -0.21 -14.78
CA PRO A 665 -10.59 -1.23 -15.81
C PRO A 665 -10.22 -2.58 -15.18
N PRO A 666 -10.62 -3.71 -15.79
CA PRO A 666 -10.25 -5.03 -15.29
C PRO A 666 -8.72 -5.24 -15.38
N GLY A 667 -8.15 -5.81 -14.31
CA GLY A 667 -6.75 -6.27 -14.28
C GLY A 667 -6.55 -7.60 -15.02
N SER A 668 -5.30 -8.10 -15.03
CA SER A 668 -4.98 -9.42 -15.59
C SER A 668 -5.55 -10.55 -14.74
N HIS A 669 -5.49 -10.39 -13.41
CA HIS A 669 -6.17 -11.22 -12.42
C HIS A 669 -7.20 -10.41 -11.60
N ALA A 670 -8.12 -11.11 -10.94
CA ALA A 670 -9.18 -10.48 -10.13
C ALA A 670 -8.65 -9.65 -8.93
N SER A 671 -7.40 -9.89 -8.53
CA SER A 671 -6.70 -9.18 -7.45
C SER A 671 -5.77 -8.06 -7.90
N ASP A 672 -5.53 -7.91 -9.21
CA ASP A 672 -4.49 -7.03 -9.75
C ASP A 672 -4.91 -5.57 -9.87
N ASP A 673 -6.17 -5.24 -9.56
CA ASP A 673 -6.67 -3.88 -9.64
C ASP A 673 -6.28 -3.01 -8.41
N ASP A 674 -6.24 -1.70 -8.61
CA ASP A 674 -5.86 -0.74 -7.58
C ASP A 674 -6.96 -0.51 -6.52
N THR A 675 -8.09 -1.24 -6.56
CA THR A 675 -9.24 -0.93 -5.70
C THR A 675 -8.88 -0.96 -4.22
N SER A 676 -8.15 -2.00 -3.82
CA SER A 676 -7.71 -2.20 -2.43
C SER A 676 -6.83 -1.06 -1.96
N HIS A 677 -5.90 -0.64 -2.82
CA HIS A 677 -4.96 0.42 -2.53
C HIS A 677 -5.66 1.77 -2.44
N TYR A 678 -6.59 2.05 -3.34
CA TYR A 678 -7.37 3.28 -3.35
C TYR A 678 -8.28 3.38 -2.12
N LEU A 679 -8.90 2.27 -1.72
CA LEU A 679 -9.75 2.21 -0.54
C LEU A 679 -8.97 2.42 0.75
N ALA A 680 -7.82 1.75 0.90
CA ALA A 680 -6.93 1.93 2.05
C ALA A 680 -6.38 3.37 2.12
N THR A 681 -6.02 3.95 0.98
CA THR A 681 -5.54 5.34 0.92
C THR A 681 -6.65 6.33 1.25
N ALA A 682 -7.87 6.14 0.74
CA ALA A 682 -9.03 6.96 1.06
C ALA A 682 -9.35 6.92 2.56
N LEU A 683 -9.36 5.73 3.17
CA LEU A 683 -9.58 5.56 4.61
C LEU A 683 -8.51 6.23 5.44
N SER A 684 -7.23 6.05 5.08
CA SER A 684 -6.11 6.68 5.77
C SER A 684 -6.23 8.21 5.78
N ILE A 685 -6.51 8.82 4.62
CA ILE A 685 -6.71 10.28 4.52
C ILE A 685 -7.97 10.74 5.27
N ALA A 686 -9.05 9.95 5.26
CA ALA A 686 -10.27 10.28 5.98
C ALA A 686 -10.06 10.30 7.50
N LEU A 687 -9.31 9.34 8.05
CA LEU A 687 -8.96 9.29 9.47
C LEU A 687 -7.97 10.40 9.86
N ASP A 688 -6.97 10.69 9.02
CA ASP A 688 -6.06 11.82 9.22
C ASP A 688 -6.80 13.17 9.31
N LEU A 689 -7.92 13.28 8.58
CA LEU A 689 -8.79 14.45 8.59
C LEU A 689 -9.90 14.37 9.64
N MET A 690 -10.02 13.30 10.44
CA MET A 690 -11.08 13.11 11.44
C MET A 690 -12.50 13.16 10.84
N LEU A 691 -12.73 12.47 9.71
CA LEU A 691 -14.07 12.37 9.11
C LEU A 691 -14.99 11.39 9.84
N ASP A 692 -14.43 10.53 10.69
CA ASP A 692 -15.12 9.54 11.53
C ASP A 692 -15.87 10.15 12.72
N LYS A 693 -15.58 11.42 13.05
CA LYS A 693 -16.11 12.12 14.23
C LYS A 693 -17.45 12.80 13.96
N VAL A 694 -18.30 12.86 14.98
CA VAL A 694 -19.58 13.58 14.95
C VAL A 694 -19.35 15.08 15.16
N ILE A 695 -19.92 15.91 14.30
CA ILE A 695 -19.70 17.36 14.36
C ILE A 695 -20.58 18.01 15.45
N THR A 696 -19.97 18.84 16.31
CA THR A 696 -20.65 19.53 17.43
C THR A 696 -20.53 21.06 17.35
N PRO A 697 -21.62 21.84 17.58
CA PRO A 697 -22.99 21.39 17.78
C PRO A 697 -23.55 20.77 16.49
N SER A 698 -24.22 19.62 16.60
CA SER A 698 -24.85 18.99 15.45
C SER A 698 -26.21 19.62 15.19
N THR A 699 -26.51 19.94 13.93
CA THR A 699 -27.87 20.24 13.48
C THR A 699 -28.56 19.01 12.88
N SER A 700 -27.81 17.92 12.67
CA SER A 700 -28.29 16.68 12.08
C SER A 700 -28.93 15.74 13.11
N TYR A 701 -28.66 15.95 14.40
CA TYR A 701 -29.09 15.10 15.51
C TYR A 701 -29.79 15.89 16.61
N GLU A 702 -30.65 15.23 17.38
CA GLU A 702 -31.31 15.83 18.55
C GLU A 702 -30.27 16.19 19.63
N GLN A 703 -30.41 17.37 20.25
CA GLN A 703 -29.42 17.87 21.21
C GLN A 703 -29.23 16.96 22.44
N GLU A 704 -30.29 16.28 22.88
CA GLU A 704 -30.21 15.34 23.99
C GLU A 704 -29.39 14.09 23.63
N PHE A 705 -29.48 13.66 22.36
CA PHE A 705 -28.71 12.55 21.84
C PHE A 705 -27.21 12.88 21.72
N VAL A 706 -26.89 14.07 21.18
CA VAL A 706 -25.50 14.55 21.03
C VAL A 706 -24.78 14.64 22.39
N ARG A 707 -25.51 14.96 23.48
CA ARG A 707 -24.94 15.00 24.84
C ARG A 707 -24.52 13.62 25.38
N ARG A 708 -25.05 12.52 24.84
CA ARG A 708 -24.71 11.15 25.26
C ARG A 708 -23.48 10.60 24.54
N ILE A 709 -23.03 11.25 23.46
CA ILE A 709 -21.87 10.82 22.69
C ILE A 709 -20.59 11.19 23.46
N PRO A 710 -19.61 10.27 23.61
CA PRO A 710 -18.32 10.59 24.21
C PRO A 710 -17.65 11.78 23.49
N LYS A 711 -17.08 12.71 24.25
CA LYS A 711 -16.38 13.88 23.67
C LYS A 711 -15.26 13.49 22.70
N ALA A 712 -14.58 12.37 22.95
CA ALA A 712 -13.54 11.82 22.07
C ALA A 712 -14.04 11.38 20.68
N GLU A 713 -15.35 11.18 20.51
CA GLU A 713 -15.99 10.90 19.22
C GLU A 713 -16.56 12.14 18.54
N CYS A 714 -16.38 13.32 19.16
CA CYS A 714 -16.93 14.58 18.70
C CYS A 714 -15.84 15.51 18.16
N LEU A 715 -16.16 16.27 17.12
CA LEU A 715 -15.30 17.32 16.57
C LEU A 715 -16.05 18.64 16.55
N GLN A 716 -15.46 19.70 17.12
CA GLN A 716 -16.07 21.03 17.10
C GLN A 716 -16.19 21.55 15.65
N ALA A 717 -17.34 22.11 15.30
CA ALA A 717 -17.65 22.58 13.94
C ALA A 717 -16.64 23.62 13.43
N ARG A 718 -16.23 24.58 14.28
CA ARG A 718 -15.21 25.57 13.93
C ARG A 718 -13.85 24.91 13.64
N LYS A 719 -13.46 23.91 14.42
CA LYS A 719 -12.22 23.15 14.22
C LYS A 719 -12.27 22.34 12.93
N ALA A 720 -13.41 21.70 12.63
CA ALA A 720 -13.62 20.96 11.39
C ALA A 720 -13.47 21.85 10.15
N LEU A 721 -14.09 23.04 10.15
CA LEU A 721 -13.93 24.01 9.05
C LEU A 721 -12.49 24.51 8.93
N ALA A 722 -11.83 24.79 10.05
CA ALA A 722 -10.43 25.22 10.07
C ALA A 722 -9.48 24.16 9.48
N MET A 723 -9.68 22.88 9.83
CA MET A 723 -8.91 21.76 9.27
C MET A 723 -9.06 21.69 7.75
N ASP A 724 -10.23 22.00 7.21
CA ASP A 724 -10.50 22.03 5.77
C ASP A 724 -10.03 23.33 5.07
N GLY A 725 -9.53 24.32 5.81
CA GLY A 725 -9.09 25.61 5.28
C GLY A 725 -10.21 26.63 5.09
N PHE A 726 -11.30 26.52 5.88
CA PHE A 726 -12.44 27.44 5.88
C PHE A 726 -12.57 28.16 7.24
N GLU A 727 -11.46 28.71 7.74
CA GLU A 727 -11.37 29.35 9.07
C GLU A 727 -12.30 30.56 9.22
N ASP A 728 -12.54 31.28 8.11
CA ASP A 728 -13.36 32.50 8.07
C ASP A 728 -14.86 32.24 7.88
N VAL A 729 -15.28 30.98 7.70
CA VAL A 729 -16.68 30.63 7.47
C VAL A 729 -17.39 30.41 8.79
N ASP A 730 -18.51 31.12 9.00
CA ASP A 730 -19.36 30.88 10.16
C ASP A 730 -20.02 29.48 10.09
N PRO A 731 -19.81 28.60 11.11
CA PRO A 731 -20.44 27.30 11.18
C PRO A 731 -21.96 27.32 11.14
N THR A 732 -22.62 28.40 11.58
CA THR A 732 -24.10 28.47 11.63
C THR A 732 -24.73 28.90 10.30
N SER A 733 -23.94 29.49 9.41
CA SER A 733 -24.36 29.88 8.07
C SER A 733 -24.78 28.66 7.23
N GLU A 734 -25.66 28.87 6.23
CA GLU A 734 -26.04 27.80 5.30
C GLU A 734 -24.82 27.15 4.64
N TRP A 735 -23.85 27.97 4.21
CA TRP A 735 -22.64 27.49 3.56
C TRP A 735 -21.76 26.67 4.52
N GLY A 736 -21.56 27.15 5.76
CA GLY A 736 -20.84 26.43 6.80
C GLY A 736 -21.46 25.06 7.10
N GLN A 737 -22.79 25.01 7.23
CA GLN A 737 -23.53 23.77 7.47
C GLN A 737 -23.40 22.76 6.31
N ARG A 738 -23.43 23.22 5.05
CA ARG A 738 -23.19 22.36 3.89
C ARG A 738 -21.76 21.80 3.86
N LEU A 739 -20.76 22.60 4.22
CA LEU A 739 -19.36 22.16 4.30
C LEU A 739 -19.12 21.15 5.42
N LEU A 740 -19.79 21.29 6.56
CA LEU A 740 -19.74 20.31 7.66
C LEU A 740 -20.41 18.99 7.23
N ARG A 741 -21.62 19.06 6.67
CA ARG A 741 -22.33 17.87 6.16
C ARG A 741 -21.56 17.15 5.04
N ARG A 742 -20.79 17.88 4.21
CA ARG A 742 -19.89 17.26 3.22
C ARG A 742 -18.96 16.25 3.90
N ARG A 743 -18.40 16.55 5.07
CA ARG A 743 -17.49 15.63 5.80
C ARG A 743 -18.23 14.36 6.22
N GLU A 744 -19.38 14.53 6.86
CA GLU A 744 -20.25 13.43 7.31
C GLU A 744 -20.68 12.55 6.13
N ARG A 745 -21.11 13.17 5.02
CA ARG A 745 -21.54 12.49 3.79
C ARG A 745 -20.44 11.62 3.20
N VAL A 746 -19.20 12.12 3.17
CA VAL A 746 -18.05 11.38 2.65
C VAL A 746 -17.75 10.15 3.51
N TRP A 747 -17.85 10.27 4.84
CA TRP A 747 -17.66 9.13 5.73
C TRP A 747 -18.73 8.05 5.55
N ILE A 748 -20.01 8.43 5.50
CA ILE A 748 -21.11 7.48 5.27
C ILE A 748 -20.95 6.81 3.89
N ALA A 749 -20.60 7.58 2.86
CA ALA A 749 -20.37 7.04 1.52
C ALA A 749 -19.16 6.09 1.47
N LEU A 750 -18.08 6.37 2.22
CA LEU A 750 -16.91 5.51 2.32
C LEU A 750 -17.26 4.17 2.98
N PHE A 751 -18.04 4.21 4.07
CA PHE A 751 -18.54 3.00 4.74
C PHE A 751 -19.34 2.11 3.78
N VAL A 752 -20.30 2.69 3.03
CA VAL A 752 -21.12 1.92 2.10
C VAL A 752 -20.30 1.34 0.94
N LEU A 753 -19.36 2.12 0.40
CA LEU A 753 -18.47 1.66 -0.67
C LEU A 753 -17.56 0.52 -0.21
N GLU A 754 -16.94 0.65 0.96
CA GLU A 754 -16.03 -0.35 1.52
C GLU A 754 -16.75 -1.66 1.78
N ARG A 755 -17.88 -1.62 2.49
CA ARG A 755 -18.72 -2.80 2.74
C ARG A 755 -19.14 -3.47 1.43
N GLY A 756 -19.44 -2.68 0.39
CA GLY A 756 -19.80 -3.20 -0.93
C GLY A 756 -18.66 -3.94 -1.60
N VAL A 757 -17.47 -3.37 -1.57
CA VAL A 757 -16.26 -3.96 -2.14
C VAL A 757 -15.85 -5.22 -1.39
N CYS A 758 -15.84 -5.16 -0.05
CA CYS A 758 -15.40 -6.26 0.79
C CYS A 758 -16.33 -7.47 0.70
N LEU A 759 -17.66 -7.26 0.65
CA LEU A 759 -18.62 -8.34 0.38
C LEU A 759 -18.40 -8.98 -0.99
N ALA A 760 -18.20 -8.18 -2.04
CA ALA A 760 -18.02 -8.71 -3.40
C ALA A 760 -16.70 -9.47 -3.58
N ARG A 761 -15.67 -9.17 -2.76
CA ARG A 761 -14.33 -9.77 -2.85
C ARG A 761 -14.00 -10.75 -1.72
N GLY A 762 -14.92 -11.01 -0.79
CA GLY A 762 -14.68 -11.89 0.36
C GLY A 762 -13.58 -11.39 1.30
N ARG A 763 -13.58 -10.08 1.64
CA ARG A 763 -12.57 -9.47 2.52
C ARG A 763 -13.17 -8.98 3.83
N SER A 764 -12.34 -8.92 4.87
CA SER A 764 -12.69 -8.33 6.15
C SER A 764 -12.90 -6.81 6.05
N TYR A 765 -13.75 -6.33 6.95
CA TYR A 765 -14.15 -4.94 7.02
C TYR A 765 -13.11 -4.05 7.70
N CYS A 766 -12.74 -2.94 7.06
CA CYS A 766 -11.73 -2.00 7.57
C CYS A 766 -12.32 -0.70 8.10
N VAL A 767 -13.48 -0.26 7.60
CA VAL A 767 -14.15 0.96 8.09
C VAL A 767 -14.98 0.62 9.33
N PRO A 768 -14.73 1.27 10.49
CA PRO A 768 -15.45 0.97 11.72
C PRO A 768 -16.89 1.51 11.72
N LYS A 769 -17.78 0.87 12.49
CA LYS A 769 -19.12 1.39 12.79
C LYS A 769 -19.00 2.50 13.84
N THR A 770 -18.81 3.74 13.39
CA THR A 770 -18.73 4.94 14.25
C THR A 770 -20.13 5.40 14.67
N CYS A 771 -20.23 6.28 15.69
CA CYS A 771 -21.50 6.93 16.05
C CYS A 771 -22.24 7.53 14.83
N LEU A 772 -21.51 8.16 13.90
CA LEU A 772 -22.15 8.71 12.68
C LEU A 772 -22.94 7.65 11.88
N ILE A 773 -22.43 6.42 11.79
CA ILE A 773 -23.07 5.30 11.08
C ILE A 773 -24.20 4.72 11.93
N MET A 774 -23.92 4.50 13.23
CA MET A 774 -24.87 3.93 14.17
C MET A 774 -26.18 4.72 14.27
N TYR A 775 -26.12 6.04 14.07
CA TYR A 775 -27.29 6.91 14.20
C TYR A 775 -27.67 7.62 12.90
N SER A 776 -27.22 7.12 11.74
CA SER A 776 -27.44 7.77 10.43
C SER A 776 -28.89 7.76 9.92
N ASP A 777 -29.80 7.00 10.52
CA ASP A 777 -31.15 6.69 10.01
C ASP A 777 -31.93 7.93 9.55
N ARG A 778 -31.90 9.01 10.34
CA ARG A 778 -32.61 10.26 10.04
C ARG A 778 -31.74 11.36 9.44
N TRP A 779 -30.45 11.09 9.22
CA TRP A 779 -29.48 12.09 8.76
C TRP A 779 -29.84 12.72 7.39
N HIS A 780 -30.60 11.99 6.57
CA HIS A 780 -31.08 12.41 5.26
C HIS A 780 -32.32 13.35 5.29
N TYR A 781 -33.02 13.50 6.42
CA TYR A 781 -34.18 14.41 6.54
C TYR A 781 -33.80 15.87 6.81
N HIS A 782 -32.51 16.18 6.85
CA HIS A 782 -32.03 17.52 7.15
C HIS A 782 -32.38 18.54 6.05
N LYS A 783 -32.59 19.81 6.42
CA LYS A 783 -32.91 20.91 5.48
C LYS A 783 -31.92 21.13 4.32
N TYR A 784 -30.68 20.67 4.50
CA TYR A 784 -29.60 20.74 3.50
C TYR A 784 -29.17 19.36 3.01
N ALA A 785 -30.05 18.37 3.09
CA ALA A 785 -29.83 17.06 2.49
C ALA A 785 -29.87 17.17 0.96
N ASP A 786 -29.03 16.38 0.31
CA ASP A 786 -29.10 16.16 -1.13
C ASP A 786 -30.15 15.09 -1.45
N ALA A 787 -30.71 15.12 -2.67
CA ALA A 787 -31.71 14.14 -3.10
C ALA A 787 -31.20 12.68 -3.02
N GLN A 788 -29.89 12.46 -3.14
CA GLN A 788 -29.28 11.13 -3.04
C GLN A 788 -28.93 10.70 -1.61
N ASP A 789 -29.08 11.58 -0.61
CA ASP A 789 -28.76 11.25 0.79
C ASP A 789 -29.67 10.14 1.33
N GLY A 790 -30.94 10.08 0.88
CA GLY A 790 -31.86 9.00 1.24
C GLY A 790 -31.37 7.63 0.78
N SER A 791 -30.97 7.53 -0.50
CA SER A 791 -30.38 6.32 -1.07
C SER A 791 -29.10 5.91 -0.33
N LEU A 792 -28.22 6.87 -0.03
CA LEU A 792 -26.97 6.63 0.73
C LEU A 792 -27.26 6.04 2.12
N VAL A 793 -28.14 6.69 2.90
CA VAL A 793 -28.43 6.26 4.26
C VAL A 793 -29.16 4.92 4.26
N SER A 794 -30.09 4.68 3.33
CA SER A 794 -30.79 3.39 3.23
C SER A 794 -29.83 2.21 3.09
N MET A 795 -28.73 2.41 2.37
CA MET A 795 -27.69 1.40 2.14
C MET A 795 -26.70 1.31 3.29
N ALA A 796 -26.42 2.43 3.98
CA ALA A 796 -25.63 2.44 5.21
C ALA A 796 -26.33 1.63 6.30
N VAL A 797 -27.63 1.85 6.51
CA VAL A 797 -28.46 1.13 7.48
C VAL A 797 -28.52 -0.36 7.15
N LEU A 798 -28.84 -0.72 5.89
CA LEU A 798 -28.87 -2.12 5.46
C LEU A 798 -27.56 -2.85 5.76
N ARG A 799 -26.41 -2.20 5.49
CA ARG A 799 -25.07 -2.80 5.67
C ARG A 799 -24.57 -2.76 7.12
N ARG A 800 -25.04 -1.81 7.92
CA ARG A 800 -24.73 -1.70 9.35
C ARG A 800 -25.39 -2.86 10.11
N ASP A 801 -26.66 -3.11 9.84
CA ASP A 801 -27.48 -4.08 10.59
C ASP A 801 -27.30 -5.52 10.07
N LEU A 802 -26.65 -5.69 8.91
CA LEU A 802 -26.38 -7.00 8.31
C LEU A 802 -25.50 -7.90 9.19
N ASP A 803 -24.52 -7.33 9.90
CA ASP A 803 -23.64 -8.12 10.78
C ASP A 803 -24.41 -8.75 11.96
N ASP A 804 -25.41 -8.02 12.47
CA ASP A 804 -26.25 -8.49 13.57
C ASP A 804 -27.15 -9.63 13.08
N LEU A 805 -27.72 -9.50 11.88
CA LEU A 805 -28.45 -10.58 11.22
C LEU A 805 -27.55 -11.82 11.03
N PHE A 806 -26.34 -11.65 10.51
CA PHE A 806 -25.41 -12.77 10.32
C PHE A 806 -25.05 -13.47 11.64
N THR A 807 -24.85 -12.69 12.70
CA THR A 807 -24.54 -13.22 14.04
C THR A 807 -25.72 -13.99 14.61
N GLU A 808 -26.94 -13.47 14.47
CA GLU A 808 -28.17 -14.10 14.92
C GLU A 808 -28.43 -15.42 14.18
N VAL A 809 -28.30 -15.40 12.84
CA VAL A 809 -28.46 -16.58 11.98
C VAL A 809 -27.43 -17.66 12.33
N ARG A 810 -26.15 -17.29 12.52
CA ARG A 810 -25.09 -18.22 12.92
C ARG A 810 -25.38 -18.86 14.27
N THR A 811 -25.71 -18.04 15.27
CA THR A 811 -25.98 -18.48 16.64
C THR A 811 -27.14 -19.49 16.66
N ARG A 812 -28.16 -19.30 15.83
CA ARG A 812 -29.28 -20.25 15.68
C ARG A 812 -28.88 -21.55 14.99
N CYS A 813 -27.95 -21.52 14.03
CA CYS A 813 -27.40 -22.74 13.43
C CYS A 813 -26.51 -23.52 14.42
N ASP A 814 -25.67 -22.84 15.19
CA ASP A 814 -24.73 -23.48 16.12
C ASP A 814 -25.39 -24.05 17.37
N ASN A 815 -26.49 -23.45 17.82
CA ASN A 815 -27.25 -23.93 18.98
C ASN A 815 -28.15 -25.14 18.66
N TYR A 816 -28.09 -25.68 17.44
CA TYR A 816 -28.87 -26.85 17.06
C TYR A 816 -28.51 -28.08 17.91
N ARG A 817 -29.51 -28.67 18.58
CA ARG A 817 -29.41 -29.93 19.30
C ARG A 817 -30.19 -31.01 18.54
N LEU A 818 -29.65 -32.23 18.50
CA LEU A 818 -30.22 -33.38 17.75
C LEU A 818 -31.66 -33.76 18.13
N ASP A 819 -32.18 -33.26 19.25
CA ASP A 819 -33.54 -33.49 19.74
C ASP A 819 -34.58 -32.46 19.24
N GLU A 820 -34.17 -31.41 18.52
CA GLU A 820 -35.08 -30.39 17.96
C GLU A 820 -35.45 -30.68 16.50
N GLU A 821 -36.74 -30.54 16.14
CA GLU A 821 -37.21 -30.66 14.76
C GLU A 821 -36.56 -29.59 13.87
N GLY A 822 -35.65 -30.00 12.97
CA GLY A 822 -34.92 -29.09 12.07
C GLY A 822 -35.81 -28.20 11.19
N SER A 823 -37.08 -28.57 10.99
CA SER A 823 -38.07 -27.75 10.29
C SER A 823 -38.51 -26.51 11.08
N LYS A 824 -38.58 -26.57 12.41
CA LYS A 824 -38.93 -25.42 13.26
C LYS A 824 -37.82 -24.37 13.24
N ILE A 825 -36.57 -24.83 13.25
CA ILE A 825 -35.39 -23.95 13.20
C ILE A 825 -35.25 -23.30 11.83
N ALA A 826 -35.53 -24.05 10.75
CA ALA A 826 -35.57 -23.49 9.41
C ALA A 826 -36.61 -22.36 9.29
N GLN A 827 -37.83 -22.57 9.82
CA GLN A 827 -38.90 -21.55 9.83
C GLN A 827 -38.50 -20.32 10.66
N GLU A 828 -37.84 -20.54 11.80
CA GLU A 828 -37.43 -19.47 12.69
C GLU A 828 -36.29 -18.62 12.12
N ILE A 829 -35.32 -19.26 11.44
CA ILE A 829 -34.26 -18.56 10.69
C ILE A 829 -34.87 -17.79 9.50
N ASP A 830 -35.81 -18.40 8.78
CA ASP A 830 -36.48 -17.77 7.63
C ASP A 830 -37.26 -16.53 8.08
N ARG A 831 -38.03 -16.65 9.16
CA ARG A 831 -38.72 -15.53 9.81
C ARG A 831 -37.76 -14.42 10.23
N CYS A 832 -36.59 -14.76 10.77
CA CYS A 832 -35.57 -13.77 11.14
C CYS A 832 -35.07 -12.98 9.92
N ILE A 833 -34.76 -13.68 8.81
CA ILE A 833 -34.29 -13.07 7.57
C ILE A 833 -35.39 -12.23 6.92
N GLU A 834 -36.62 -12.75 6.78
CA GLU A 834 -37.72 -12.01 6.17
C GLU A 834 -38.09 -10.78 7.00
N ASN A 835 -38.19 -10.88 8.34
CA ASN A 835 -38.45 -9.72 9.19
C ASN A 835 -37.43 -8.60 9.01
N PHE A 836 -36.14 -8.94 8.84
CA PHE A 836 -35.09 -7.96 8.58
C PHE A 836 -35.34 -7.21 7.26
N PHE A 837 -35.57 -7.95 6.18
CA PHE A 837 -35.79 -7.32 4.87
C PHE A 837 -37.15 -6.64 4.74
N ASP A 838 -38.20 -7.13 5.42
CA ASP A 838 -39.52 -6.52 5.49
C ASP A 838 -39.48 -5.21 6.28
N SER A 839 -38.73 -5.18 7.39
CA SER A 839 -38.48 -3.94 8.14
C SER A 839 -37.81 -2.89 7.25
N TRP A 840 -36.78 -3.29 6.51
CA TRP A 840 -36.11 -2.41 5.57
C TRP A 840 -37.06 -1.96 4.43
N SER A 841 -37.83 -2.89 3.85
CA SER A 841 -38.75 -2.64 2.75
C SER A 841 -40.00 -1.85 3.18
N GLY A 842 -40.35 -1.84 4.46
CA GLY A 842 -41.41 -0.99 5.00
C GLY A 842 -40.94 0.46 5.20
N ALA A 843 -39.68 0.66 5.58
CA ALA A 843 -39.15 1.97 5.92
C ALA A 843 -38.67 2.77 4.69
N TRP A 844 -37.89 2.15 3.81
CA TRP A 844 -37.05 2.87 2.84
C TRP A 844 -37.66 3.14 1.46
N PRO A 845 -38.53 2.30 0.88
CA PRO A 845 -39.10 2.57 -0.45
C PRO A 845 -39.84 3.91 -0.55
N SER A 846 -40.46 4.39 0.53
CA SER A 846 -41.09 5.72 0.55
C SER A 846 -40.10 6.88 0.37
N VAL A 847 -38.84 6.68 0.75
CA VAL A 847 -37.75 7.66 0.73
C VAL A 847 -36.97 7.60 -0.59
N ILE A 848 -36.75 6.41 -1.13
CA ILE A 848 -35.81 6.17 -2.24
C ILE A 848 -36.49 5.86 -3.58
N SER A 849 -37.80 5.65 -3.60
CA SER A 849 -38.53 5.39 -4.84
C SER A 849 -38.45 6.57 -5.79
N ASP A 850 -38.39 6.23 -7.08
CA ASP A 850 -38.45 7.23 -8.14
C ASP A 850 -39.80 7.96 -8.08
N PRO A 851 -39.84 9.32 -8.08
CA PRO A 851 -41.08 10.07 -8.06
C PRO A 851 -42.04 9.71 -9.21
N GLU A 852 -41.50 9.31 -10.36
CA GLU A 852 -42.27 9.01 -11.56
C GLU A 852 -42.76 7.55 -11.61
N SER A 853 -41.91 6.57 -11.28
CA SER A 853 -42.25 5.14 -11.43
C SER A 853 -42.75 4.46 -10.14
N LYS A 854 -42.63 5.11 -8.97
CA LYS A 854 -42.91 4.54 -7.63
C LYS A 854 -42.24 3.18 -7.38
N SER A 855 -41.22 2.86 -8.17
CA SER A 855 -40.46 1.62 -8.07
C SER A 855 -39.06 1.95 -7.54
N LEU A 856 -38.44 0.97 -6.88
CA LEU A 856 -37.05 1.09 -6.48
C LEU A 856 -36.15 1.27 -7.71
N PRO A 857 -35.05 2.03 -7.61
CA PRO A 857 -34.03 2.04 -8.63
C PRO A 857 -33.46 0.62 -8.83
N PRO A 858 -33.27 0.14 -10.08
CA PRO A 858 -32.83 -1.24 -10.33
C PRO A 858 -31.54 -1.63 -9.61
N TYR A 859 -30.61 -0.69 -9.42
CA TYR A 859 -29.37 -0.96 -8.69
C TYR A 859 -29.59 -1.21 -7.19
N VAL A 860 -30.59 -0.57 -6.58
CA VAL A 860 -30.98 -0.78 -5.17
C VAL A 860 -31.64 -2.14 -5.05
N GLU A 861 -32.56 -2.46 -5.97
CA GLU A 861 -33.25 -3.74 -6.02
C GLU A 861 -32.27 -4.91 -6.13
N ILE A 862 -31.30 -4.82 -7.06
CA ILE A 862 -30.22 -5.80 -7.20
C ILE A 862 -29.43 -5.93 -5.91
N LEU A 863 -29.12 -4.81 -5.25
CA LEU A 863 -28.31 -4.81 -4.04
C LEU A 863 -29.01 -5.48 -2.86
N VAL A 864 -30.27 -5.14 -2.62
CA VAL A 864 -31.09 -5.74 -1.55
C VAL A 864 -31.30 -7.22 -1.82
N THR A 865 -31.72 -7.59 -3.04
CA THR A 865 -31.99 -8.98 -3.43
C THR A 865 -30.72 -9.83 -3.37
N HIS A 866 -29.57 -9.30 -3.80
CA HIS A 866 -28.30 -10.00 -3.66
C HIS A 866 -27.87 -10.13 -2.19
N THR A 867 -28.12 -9.13 -1.34
CA THR A 867 -27.80 -9.23 0.09
C THR A 867 -28.59 -10.37 0.73
N ARG A 868 -29.86 -10.54 0.35
CA ARG A 868 -30.68 -11.69 0.72
C ARG A 868 -30.10 -13.01 0.20
N LEU A 869 -29.74 -13.08 -1.07
CA LEU A 869 -29.06 -14.24 -1.67
C LEU A 869 -27.77 -14.61 -0.92
N SER A 870 -26.93 -13.63 -0.58
CA SER A 870 -25.68 -13.84 0.15
C SER A 870 -25.94 -14.44 1.54
N THR A 871 -27.01 -14.01 2.21
CA THR A 871 -27.43 -14.55 3.52
C THR A 871 -27.84 -16.01 3.39
N TYR A 872 -28.63 -16.36 2.37
CA TYR A 872 -28.99 -17.76 2.11
C TYR A 872 -27.78 -18.61 1.70
N SER A 873 -26.87 -18.07 0.88
CA SER A 873 -25.66 -18.79 0.47
C SER A 873 -24.74 -19.09 1.66
N MET A 874 -24.64 -18.17 2.62
CA MET A 874 -23.90 -18.40 3.87
C MET A 874 -24.49 -19.57 4.66
N LEU A 875 -25.82 -19.66 4.75
CA LEU A 875 -26.53 -20.77 5.40
C LEU A 875 -26.29 -22.11 4.71
N LEU A 876 -26.29 -22.13 3.37
CA LEU A 876 -26.04 -23.35 2.60
C LEU A 876 -24.63 -23.91 2.83
N ASN A 877 -23.65 -23.02 3.00
CA ASN A 877 -22.24 -23.36 3.22
C ASN A 877 -21.89 -23.55 4.70
N HIS A 878 -22.84 -23.34 5.63
CA HIS A 878 -22.56 -23.44 7.06
C HIS A 878 -22.29 -24.89 7.48
N PRO A 879 -21.18 -25.18 8.19
CA PRO A 879 -20.78 -26.55 8.52
C PRO A 879 -21.78 -27.25 9.45
N SER A 880 -22.26 -26.54 10.48
CA SER A 880 -23.20 -27.07 11.48
C SER A 880 -24.68 -26.97 11.10
N ALA A 881 -25.03 -26.41 9.92
CA ALA A 881 -26.44 -26.22 9.56
C ALA A 881 -27.16 -27.56 9.27
N PRO A 882 -28.35 -27.79 9.86
CA PRO A 882 -29.15 -29.00 9.65
C PRO A 882 -29.49 -29.26 8.17
N PRO A 883 -29.64 -30.53 7.75
CA PRO A 883 -29.99 -30.85 6.37
C PRO A 883 -31.37 -30.32 5.96
N GLU A 884 -32.33 -30.24 6.88
CA GLU A 884 -33.65 -29.63 6.67
C GLU A 884 -33.53 -28.12 6.38
N VAL A 885 -32.67 -27.43 7.13
CA VAL A 885 -32.36 -26.00 6.94
C VAL A 885 -31.74 -25.79 5.55
N LYS A 886 -30.72 -26.57 5.19
CA LYS A 886 -30.08 -26.50 3.86
C LYS A 886 -31.09 -26.79 2.74
N ARG A 887 -32.05 -27.69 2.93
CA ARG A 887 -33.10 -28.00 1.94
C ARG A 887 -34.09 -26.84 1.79
N SER A 888 -34.50 -26.22 2.89
CA SER A 888 -35.45 -25.09 2.87
C SER A 888 -34.86 -23.89 2.12
N PHE A 889 -33.63 -23.50 2.46
CA PHE A 889 -33.00 -22.29 1.91
C PHE A 889 -32.44 -22.44 0.49
N ARG A 890 -32.27 -23.67 -0.03
CA ARG A 890 -31.91 -23.88 -1.45
C ARG A 890 -32.92 -23.23 -2.39
N LYS A 891 -34.22 -23.28 -2.05
CA LYS A 891 -35.30 -22.71 -2.85
C LYS A 891 -35.28 -21.19 -2.82
N SER A 892 -35.18 -20.61 -1.64
CA SER A 892 -35.08 -19.16 -1.43
C SER A 892 -33.82 -18.58 -2.07
N ALA A 893 -32.69 -19.30 -2.04
CA ALA A 893 -31.47 -18.94 -2.74
C ALA A 893 -31.64 -18.95 -4.26
N LEU A 894 -32.21 -20.01 -4.84
CA LEU A 894 -32.46 -20.08 -6.29
C LEU A 894 -33.40 -18.95 -6.74
N SER A 895 -34.50 -18.72 -6.02
CA SER A 895 -35.47 -17.67 -6.34
C SER A 895 -34.84 -16.27 -6.28
N SER A 896 -34.04 -15.98 -5.25
CA SER A 896 -33.30 -14.72 -5.12
C SER A 896 -32.27 -14.53 -6.24
N ALA A 897 -31.58 -15.60 -6.63
CA ALA A 897 -30.61 -15.55 -7.73
C ALA A 897 -31.27 -15.24 -9.08
N LEU A 898 -32.43 -15.84 -9.37
CA LEU A 898 -33.21 -15.54 -10.57
C LEU A 898 -33.70 -14.08 -10.57
N ASN A 899 -34.17 -13.58 -9.44
CA ASN A 899 -34.63 -12.18 -9.31
C ASN A 899 -33.50 -11.16 -9.53
N VAL A 900 -32.29 -11.41 -9.04
CA VAL A 900 -31.12 -10.55 -9.31
C VAL A 900 -30.87 -10.44 -10.82
N MET A 901 -30.89 -11.57 -11.54
CA MET A 901 -30.69 -11.59 -12.99
C MET A 901 -31.84 -10.89 -13.74
N ARG A 902 -33.09 -11.10 -13.34
CA ARG A 902 -34.25 -10.41 -13.93
C ARG A 902 -34.20 -8.89 -13.74
N ALA A 903 -33.88 -8.43 -12.53
CA ALA A 903 -33.73 -7.00 -12.24
C ALA A 903 -32.61 -6.38 -13.10
N ALA A 904 -31.54 -7.12 -13.38
CA ALA A 904 -30.48 -6.68 -14.28
C ALA A 904 -30.95 -6.57 -15.75
N ILE A 905 -31.74 -7.53 -16.23
CA ILE A 905 -32.26 -7.54 -17.61
C ILE A 905 -33.32 -6.44 -17.80
N GLN A 906 -34.33 -6.38 -16.92
CA GLN A 906 -35.42 -5.40 -16.98
C GLN A 906 -34.89 -3.97 -16.76
N GLY A 907 -33.87 -3.81 -15.92
CA GLY A 907 -33.24 -2.54 -15.59
C GLY A 907 -32.15 -2.07 -16.56
N GLU A 908 -31.88 -2.77 -17.67
CA GLU A 908 -30.72 -2.53 -18.55
C GLU A 908 -30.52 -1.04 -18.91
N SER A 909 -31.60 -0.34 -19.26
CA SER A 909 -31.55 1.06 -19.69
C SER A 909 -31.01 2.01 -18.60
N ARG A 910 -31.22 1.67 -17.33
CA ARG A 910 -30.81 2.44 -16.14
C ARG A 910 -29.51 1.94 -15.53
N LEU A 911 -29.03 0.75 -15.92
CA LEU A 911 -27.79 0.14 -15.40
C LEU A 911 -26.56 0.45 -16.26
N LYS A 912 -26.65 1.39 -17.20
CA LYS A 912 -25.50 1.76 -18.07
C LYS A 912 -24.29 2.20 -17.25
N SER A 913 -24.48 2.98 -16.19
CA SER A 913 -23.41 3.46 -15.30
C SER A 913 -23.10 2.50 -14.14
N MET A 914 -23.55 1.24 -14.23
CA MET A 914 -23.48 0.30 -13.12
C MET A 914 -22.03 0.08 -12.61
N PRO A 915 -21.86 -0.05 -11.27
CA PRO A 915 -20.56 -0.29 -10.64
C PRO A 915 -20.01 -1.69 -10.93
N ASN A 916 -18.69 -1.86 -10.95
CA ASN A 916 -18.04 -3.17 -11.06
C ASN A 916 -18.52 -4.15 -9.97
N ASN A 917 -18.75 -3.72 -8.73
CA ASN A 917 -19.26 -4.60 -7.67
C ASN A 917 -20.63 -5.20 -8.01
N THR A 918 -21.53 -4.43 -8.62
CA THR A 918 -22.86 -4.92 -8.99
C THR A 918 -22.76 -5.94 -10.12
N VAL A 919 -21.78 -5.80 -11.03
CA VAL A 919 -21.47 -6.84 -12.02
C VAL A 919 -21.07 -8.14 -11.33
N THR A 920 -20.18 -8.07 -10.33
CA THR A 920 -19.76 -9.24 -9.54
C THR A 920 -20.96 -9.90 -8.85
N MET A 921 -21.87 -9.11 -8.28
CA MET A 921 -23.10 -9.59 -7.63
C MET A 921 -24.03 -10.33 -8.61
N ILE A 922 -24.23 -9.80 -9.82
CA ILE A 922 -25.05 -10.44 -10.84
C ILE A 922 -24.41 -11.76 -11.31
N CYS A 923 -23.09 -11.77 -11.50
CA CYS A 923 -22.38 -13.00 -11.86
C CYS A 923 -22.41 -14.05 -10.75
N PHE A 924 -22.29 -13.64 -9.49
CA PHE A 924 -22.45 -14.52 -8.34
C PHE A 924 -23.85 -15.17 -8.33
N ALA A 925 -24.90 -14.38 -8.54
CA ALA A 925 -26.26 -14.89 -8.66
C ALA A 925 -26.41 -15.90 -9.81
N ALA A 926 -25.86 -15.61 -10.98
CA ALA A 926 -25.87 -16.54 -12.11
C ALA A 926 -25.15 -17.86 -11.80
N SER A 927 -24.01 -17.80 -11.11
CA SER A 927 -23.25 -18.98 -10.68
C SER A 927 -24.00 -19.81 -9.63
N VAL A 928 -24.64 -19.18 -8.65
CA VAL A 928 -25.48 -19.87 -7.65
C VAL A 928 -26.69 -20.53 -8.33
N ALA A 929 -27.36 -19.83 -9.24
CA ALA A 929 -28.47 -20.39 -10.01
C ALA A 929 -28.03 -21.62 -10.81
N LEU A 930 -26.87 -21.56 -11.49
CA LEU A 930 -26.28 -22.68 -12.21
C LEU A 930 -25.98 -23.88 -11.29
N ALA A 931 -25.39 -23.63 -10.13
CA ALA A 931 -25.02 -24.68 -9.17
C ALA A 931 -26.24 -25.36 -8.55
N LEU A 932 -27.30 -24.60 -8.23
CA LEU A 932 -28.51 -25.14 -7.60
C LEU A 932 -29.48 -25.82 -8.59
N SER A 933 -29.33 -25.56 -9.89
CA SER A 933 -30.17 -26.14 -10.95
C SER A 933 -29.51 -27.31 -11.71
N ALA A 934 -28.29 -27.70 -11.34
CA ALA A 934 -27.59 -28.83 -11.95
C ALA A 934 -27.96 -30.18 -11.26
N PRO A 935 -28.34 -31.24 -12.00
CA PRO A 935 -28.67 -32.55 -11.41
C PRO A 935 -27.42 -33.36 -10.98
N VAL A 936 -27.56 -34.14 -9.91
CA VAL A 936 -26.53 -35.01 -9.29
C VAL A 936 -26.13 -36.18 -10.22
N PRO A 937 -24.87 -36.65 -10.23
CA PRO A 937 -24.48 -37.83 -10.99
C PRO A 937 -25.00 -39.10 -10.29
N ALA A 938 -26.15 -39.61 -10.72
CA ALA A 938 -26.48 -41.01 -10.53
C ALA A 938 -25.73 -41.85 -11.59
N GLY A 939 -25.21 -43.01 -11.18
CA GLY A 939 -24.20 -43.78 -11.90
C GLY A 939 -24.47 -44.08 -13.38
N ARG A 940 -23.36 -44.19 -14.12
CA ARG A 940 -23.20 -44.64 -15.51
C ARG A 940 -24.31 -44.26 -16.49
N GLY A 941 -24.04 -43.14 -17.17
CA GLY A 941 -24.54 -42.89 -18.52
C GLY A 941 -25.93 -42.29 -18.57
N ASN A 942 -26.07 -41.00 -18.23
CA ASN A 942 -27.01 -40.12 -18.91
C ASN A 942 -26.68 -38.64 -18.65
N LYS A 943 -26.91 -37.81 -19.68
CA LYS A 943 -26.43 -36.43 -19.79
C LYS A 943 -26.99 -35.55 -18.66
N LYS A 944 -26.08 -34.92 -17.92
CA LYS A 944 -26.33 -33.75 -17.06
C LYS A 944 -27.11 -32.71 -17.89
N SER A 945 -28.13 -32.06 -17.36
CA SER A 945 -28.82 -31.00 -18.11
C SER A 945 -29.34 -29.90 -17.18
N LEU A 946 -29.07 -28.66 -17.57
CA LEU A 946 -29.58 -27.44 -16.94
C LEU A 946 -31.02 -27.17 -17.43
N ALA A 947 -31.91 -26.73 -16.54
CA ALA A 947 -33.25 -26.31 -16.93
C ALA A 947 -33.19 -25.23 -18.05
N PRO A 948 -33.85 -25.42 -19.20
CA PRO A 948 -33.73 -24.52 -20.36
C PRO A 948 -34.02 -23.04 -20.06
N SER A 949 -34.98 -22.75 -19.18
CA SER A 949 -35.35 -21.38 -18.78
C SER A 949 -34.27 -20.68 -17.94
N VAL A 950 -33.59 -21.40 -17.04
CA VAL A 950 -32.45 -20.86 -16.27
C VAL A 950 -31.26 -20.59 -17.19
N ARG A 951 -31.03 -21.48 -18.15
CA ARG A 951 -29.97 -21.31 -19.16
C ARG A 951 -30.18 -20.04 -19.99
N HIS A 952 -31.38 -19.86 -20.54
CA HIS A 952 -31.72 -18.66 -21.31
C HIS A 952 -31.56 -17.39 -20.47
N LEU A 953 -31.99 -17.39 -19.21
CA LEU A 953 -31.83 -16.23 -18.34
C LEU A 953 -30.35 -15.86 -18.09
N ILE A 954 -29.46 -16.84 -17.91
CA ILE A 954 -28.01 -16.59 -17.77
C ILE A 954 -27.42 -16.05 -19.08
N GLU A 955 -27.83 -16.58 -20.23
CA GLU A 955 -27.39 -16.11 -21.55
C GLU A 955 -27.85 -14.67 -21.85
N ASP A 956 -29.09 -14.32 -21.49
CA ASP A 956 -29.63 -12.97 -21.60
C ASP A 956 -28.88 -12.01 -20.66
N THR A 957 -28.65 -12.43 -19.42
CA THR A 957 -27.86 -11.67 -18.44
C THR A 957 -26.45 -11.40 -18.97
N ALA A 958 -25.78 -12.42 -19.53
CA ALA A 958 -24.46 -12.27 -20.15
C ALA A 958 -24.48 -11.26 -21.31
N THR A 959 -25.54 -11.31 -22.14
CA THR A 959 -25.74 -10.37 -23.25
C THR A 959 -25.88 -8.93 -22.75
N VAL A 960 -26.67 -8.70 -21.70
CA VAL A 960 -26.86 -7.39 -21.07
C VAL A 960 -25.54 -6.86 -20.48
N LEU A 961 -24.80 -7.69 -19.74
CA LEU A 961 -23.51 -7.29 -19.14
C LEU A 961 -22.46 -6.91 -20.19
N GLU A 962 -22.36 -7.68 -21.28
CA GLU A 962 -21.46 -7.38 -22.40
C GLU A 962 -21.87 -6.08 -23.11
N ARG A 963 -23.17 -5.87 -23.36
CA ARG A 963 -23.68 -4.66 -24.02
C ARG A 963 -23.45 -3.41 -23.18
N ILE A 964 -23.75 -3.46 -21.88
CA ILE A 964 -23.51 -2.36 -20.94
C ILE A 964 -22.01 -2.03 -20.87
N GLY A 965 -21.14 -3.04 -20.81
CA GLY A 965 -19.70 -2.85 -20.67
C GLY A 965 -18.98 -2.36 -21.92
N SER A 966 -19.54 -2.69 -23.09
CA SER A 966 -19.02 -2.30 -24.40
C SER A 966 -19.68 -1.04 -24.97
N THR A 967 -20.61 -0.41 -24.23
CA THR A 967 -21.25 0.84 -24.63
C THR A 967 -20.81 1.99 -23.72
N PRO A 968 -20.11 3.02 -24.25
CA PRO A 968 -19.56 3.13 -25.61
C PRO A 968 -18.37 2.19 -25.87
N SER A 969 -18.03 1.96 -27.15
CA SER A 969 -17.04 0.95 -27.59
C SER A 969 -15.66 1.03 -26.93
N HIS A 970 -15.27 2.21 -26.44
CA HIS A 970 -13.99 2.45 -25.79
C HIS A 970 -13.97 2.23 -24.26
N ARG A 971 -15.12 1.94 -23.64
CA ARG A 971 -15.23 1.75 -22.17
C ARG A 971 -14.57 0.45 -21.70
N ASN A 972 -14.76 -0.63 -22.46
CA ASN A 972 -14.26 -1.99 -22.17
C ASN A 972 -14.28 -2.34 -20.67
N GLY A 973 -15.44 -2.17 -20.03
CA GLY A 973 -15.60 -2.33 -18.59
C GLY A 973 -15.49 -3.78 -18.11
N ALA A 974 -15.33 -3.98 -16.80
CA ALA A 974 -15.24 -5.31 -16.20
C ALA A 974 -16.45 -6.20 -16.55
N SER A 975 -17.64 -5.62 -16.77
CA SER A 975 -18.84 -6.35 -17.18
C SER A 975 -18.71 -7.12 -18.49
N VAL A 976 -17.81 -6.72 -19.41
CA VAL A 976 -17.53 -7.50 -20.62
C VAL A 976 -16.83 -8.82 -20.28
N VAL A 977 -15.85 -8.77 -19.38
CA VAL A 977 -15.10 -9.97 -18.94
C VAL A 977 -16.04 -10.94 -18.22
N TYR A 978 -16.85 -10.41 -17.31
CA TYR A 978 -17.84 -11.17 -16.54
C TYR A 978 -18.96 -11.76 -17.43
N GLY A 979 -19.48 -11.02 -18.40
CA GLY A 979 -20.46 -11.55 -19.36
C GLY A 979 -19.89 -12.67 -20.22
N ARG A 980 -18.66 -12.51 -20.75
CA ARG A 980 -17.97 -13.58 -21.48
C ARG A 980 -17.75 -14.82 -20.62
N PHE A 981 -17.39 -14.62 -19.34
CA PHE A 981 -17.23 -15.70 -18.38
C PHE A 981 -18.53 -16.49 -18.20
N LEU A 982 -19.68 -15.82 -18.01
CA LEU A 982 -20.98 -16.50 -17.92
C LEU A 982 -21.29 -17.32 -19.18
N ARG A 983 -20.98 -16.83 -20.39
CA ARG A 983 -21.17 -17.61 -21.62
C ARG A 983 -20.29 -18.85 -21.67
N VAL A 984 -19.05 -18.77 -21.19
CA VAL A 984 -18.16 -19.93 -21.10
C VAL A 984 -18.74 -20.96 -20.13
N LEU A 985 -19.23 -20.51 -18.97
CA LEU A 985 -19.87 -21.40 -17.99
C LEU A 985 -21.09 -22.11 -18.59
N VAL A 986 -21.97 -21.39 -19.29
CA VAL A 986 -23.15 -21.99 -19.92
C VAL A 986 -22.76 -22.98 -21.03
N LYS A 987 -21.75 -22.68 -21.85
CA LYS A 987 -21.25 -23.60 -22.89
C LYS A 987 -20.63 -24.88 -22.33
N GLN A 988 -20.05 -24.80 -21.14
CA GLN A 988 -19.51 -25.97 -20.44
C GLN A 988 -20.63 -26.80 -19.77
N ALA A 989 -21.84 -26.24 -19.65
CA ALA A 989 -23.02 -26.98 -19.20
C ALA A 989 -23.59 -27.83 -20.36
N PRO A 990 -23.81 -29.14 -20.16
CA PRO A 990 -24.25 -30.05 -21.22
C PRO A 990 -25.65 -29.76 -21.78
N ASP A 991 -25.80 -29.93 -23.09
CA ASP A 991 -27.01 -29.67 -23.88
C ASP A 991 -28.06 -30.80 -23.81
N ILE A 992 -29.34 -30.42 -23.87
CA ILE A 992 -30.44 -31.32 -24.22
C ILE A 992 -30.42 -31.52 -25.74
N ASP A 993 -30.10 -32.73 -26.22
CA ASP A 993 -30.35 -33.08 -27.62
C ASP A 993 -31.87 -33.13 -27.86
N THR A 994 -32.41 -32.12 -28.53
CA THR A 994 -33.82 -32.07 -28.98
C THR A 994 -34.05 -32.76 -30.33
N LYS A 995 -33.11 -33.59 -30.80
CA LYS A 995 -33.25 -34.32 -32.08
C LYS A 995 -33.21 -35.83 -31.90
N SER A 996 -34.40 -36.42 -31.74
CA SER A 996 -34.63 -37.84 -32.05
C SER A 996 -35.30 -37.94 -33.44
N PRO A 997 -34.92 -38.90 -34.30
CA PRO A 997 -35.40 -38.97 -35.68
C PRO A 997 -36.81 -39.58 -35.75
N VAL A 998 -37.67 -38.97 -36.57
CA VAL A 998 -38.99 -39.49 -36.97
C VAL A 998 -38.80 -40.80 -37.76
N PRO A 999 -39.42 -41.94 -37.37
CA PRO A 999 -39.41 -43.14 -38.20
C PRO A 999 -40.33 -42.93 -39.40
N ARG A 1000 -39.77 -43.12 -40.60
CA ARG A 1000 -40.50 -43.15 -41.87
C ARG A 1000 -41.28 -44.46 -41.99
N HIS A 1001 -42.59 -44.37 -42.17
CA HIS A 1001 -43.41 -45.43 -42.77
C HIS A 1001 -44.13 -44.83 -43.98
N ASP A 1002 -43.88 -45.41 -45.16
CA ASP A 1002 -44.63 -45.21 -46.40
C ASP A 1002 -45.04 -46.62 -46.91
N PRO A 1003 -46.03 -46.79 -47.81
CA PRO A 1003 -47.39 -46.23 -47.76
C PRO A 1003 -48.45 -47.28 -48.19
N ALA A 1004 -49.73 -47.04 -47.89
CA ALA A 1004 -50.86 -47.52 -48.72
C ALA A 1004 -52.08 -46.60 -48.52
N PRO A 1005 -52.96 -46.44 -49.54
CA PRO A 1005 -53.67 -45.19 -49.78
C PRO A 1005 -55.18 -45.23 -49.46
N THR A 1006 -55.80 -44.05 -49.63
CA THR A 1006 -57.18 -43.76 -50.10
C THR A 1006 -58.18 -43.17 -49.08
N MET A 1007 -58.24 -41.82 -49.13
CA MET A 1007 -59.41 -40.93 -49.26
C MET A 1007 -60.53 -40.85 -48.19
N ALA A 1008 -60.55 -39.67 -47.53
CA ALA A 1008 -61.63 -38.66 -47.36
C ALA A 1008 -63.10 -39.14 -47.29
N ILE A 1009 -63.91 -38.62 -46.36
CA ILE A 1009 -64.65 -37.34 -46.45
C ILE A 1009 -65.26 -36.99 -45.06
N PRO A 1010 -65.57 -35.71 -44.75
CA PRO A 1010 -65.73 -35.17 -43.40
C PRO A 1010 -67.18 -35.19 -42.91
N ASP A 1011 -67.42 -34.99 -41.60
CA ASP A 1011 -68.19 -33.83 -41.13
C ASP A 1011 -68.31 -33.69 -39.59
N LEU A 1012 -68.65 -32.46 -39.26
CA LEU A 1012 -68.72 -31.71 -38.00
C LEU A 1012 -69.48 -32.28 -36.78
N LEU A 1013 -68.98 -31.83 -35.62
CA LEU A 1013 -69.66 -31.42 -34.38
C LEU A 1013 -70.35 -32.49 -33.49
N SER A 1014 -69.68 -32.77 -32.35
CA SER A 1014 -70.11 -32.53 -30.95
C SER A 1014 -71.55 -32.86 -30.48
N PRO A 1015 -71.80 -33.01 -29.15
CA PRO A 1015 -70.99 -33.59 -28.07
C PRO A 1015 -71.84 -34.40 -27.03
N SER A 1016 -71.15 -34.89 -25.97
CA SER A 1016 -71.62 -35.00 -24.57
C SER A 1016 -72.64 -36.12 -24.21
N LEU A 1017 -72.69 -36.73 -23.01
CA LEU A 1017 -71.97 -36.65 -21.71
C LEU A 1017 -72.46 -37.82 -20.82
N THR A 1018 -71.94 -37.88 -19.58
CA THR A 1018 -72.41 -38.59 -18.36
C THR A 1018 -71.81 -39.98 -18.09
N ASP A 1019 -71.54 -40.42 -16.85
CA ASP A 1019 -71.22 -39.83 -15.54
C ASP A 1019 -70.86 -41.03 -14.62
N GLY A 1020 -70.07 -40.81 -13.56
CA GLY A 1020 -70.19 -41.56 -12.30
C GLY A 1020 -69.31 -42.80 -12.00
N THR A 1021 -68.54 -42.65 -10.91
CA THR A 1021 -68.27 -43.61 -9.80
C THR A 1021 -67.10 -44.64 -9.85
N LEU A 1022 -66.26 -44.56 -8.80
CA LEU A 1022 -65.15 -45.44 -8.31
C LEU A 1022 -65.69 -46.74 -7.61
N PRO A 1023 -64.92 -47.71 -7.01
CA PRO A 1023 -63.47 -47.79 -6.65
C PRO A 1023 -62.74 -49.19 -6.72
N HIS A 1024 -61.42 -49.21 -6.37
CA HIS A 1024 -60.54 -50.33 -5.87
C HIS A 1024 -60.25 -51.53 -6.82
N SER A 1025 -59.08 -52.21 -6.88
CA SER A 1025 -57.90 -52.45 -6.01
C SER A 1025 -56.77 -53.19 -6.80
N HIS A 1026 -55.50 -53.04 -6.37
CA HIS A 1026 -54.35 -54.01 -6.37
C HIS A 1026 -54.09 -54.94 -7.59
N ASN A 1027 -52.89 -55.23 -8.11
CA ASN A 1027 -51.48 -54.88 -7.83
C ASN A 1027 -50.61 -55.47 -8.99
N LEU A 1028 -49.42 -54.89 -9.20
CA LEU A 1028 -48.19 -55.47 -9.79
C LEU A 1028 -48.10 -55.87 -11.29
N GLY A 1029 -47.21 -55.17 -12.01
CA GLY A 1029 -46.55 -55.65 -13.23
C GLY A 1029 -46.02 -54.52 -14.14
N SER A 1030 -44.71 -54.25 -14.04
CA SER A 1030 -43.80 -53.54 -14.98
C SER A 1030 -44.36 -52.76 -16.19
N ASP A 1031 -44.08 -51.45 -16.24
CA ASP A 1031 -43.25 -50.80 -17.30
C ASP A 1031 -43.58 -49.31 -17.49
N SER A 1032 -42.54 -48.55 -17.88
CA SER A 1032 -42.51 -47.16 -18.35
C SER A 1032 -42.42 -46.01 -17.32
N VAL A 1033 -41.23 -45.83 -16.74
CA VAL A 1033 -40.79 -44.52 -16.24
C VAL A 1033 -40.19 -43.75 -17.41
N ASN A 1034 -40.96 -42.86 -18.04
CA ASN A 1034 -40.42 -41.95 -19.05
C ASN A 1034 -41.20 -40.61 -19.11
N THR A 1035 -40.88 -39.67 -18.22
CA THR A 1035 -40.95 -38.21 -18.47
C THR A 1035 -40.25 -37.46 -17.32
N TYR A 1036 -38.97 -37.10 -17.49
CA TYR A 1036 -38.16 -36.48 -16.41
C TYR A 1036 -38.33 -34.97 -16.26
N TRP A 1037 -39.10 -34.30 -17.12
CA TRP A 1037 -39.57 -32.93 -16.91
C TRP A 1037 -40.95 -32.84 -17.59
N PRO A 1038 -42.04 -32.52 -16.87
CA PRO A 1038 -43.28 -32.13 -17.54
C PRO A 1038 -42.97 -30.88 -18.38
N HIS A 1039 -43.59 -30.77 -19.55
CA HIS A 1039 -43.40 -29.68 -20.50
C HIS A 1039 -43.15 -28.30 -19.83
N THR A 1040 -41.97 -27.73 -20.11
CA THR A 1040 -41.62 -26.30 -20.01
C THR A 1040 -42.11 -25.57 -18.75
N LEU A 1041 -41.48 -25.83 -17.60
CA LEU A 1041 -41.52 -24.87 -16.48
C LEU A 1041 -40.73 -23.62 -16.88
N ASP A 1042 -41.47 -22.57 -17.25
CA ASP A 1042 -40.91 -21.28 -17.59
C ASP A 1042 -40.57 -20.48 -16.32
N PHE A 1043 -39.50 -20.90 -15.64
CA PHE A 1043 -38.91 -20.14 -14.55
C PHE A 1043 -38.51 -18.73 -14.95
N SER A 1044 -38.52 -18.32 -16.23
CA SER A 1044 -38.23 -16.93 -16.59
C SER A 1044 -39.42 -15.99 -16.32
N ALA A 1045 -40.66 -16.50 -16.38
CA ALA A 1045 -41.90 -15.72 -16.25
C ALA A 1045 -42.54 -15.74 -14.85
N MET A 1046 -42.06 -16.59 -13.94
CA MET A 1046 -42.69 -16.83 -12.63
C MET A 1046 -42.20 -15.86 -11.53
N SER A 1047 -43.11 -15.36 -10.70
CA SER A 1047 -42.84 -14.53 -9.52
C SER A 1047 -42.10 -15.30 -8.40
N TYR A 1048 -41.57 -14.59 -7.40
CA TYR A 1048 -40.85 -15.19 -6.26
C TYR A 1048 -41.67 -16.30 -5.58
N ASN A 1049 -42.96 -16.05 -5.35
CA ASN A 1049 -43.87 -16.99 -4.71
C ASN A 1049 -44.17 -18.18 -5.62
N GLU A 1050 -44.39 -17.95 -6.92
CA GLU A 1050 -44.68 -19.03 -7.88
C GLU A 1050 -43.46 -19.95 -8.08
N VAL A 1051 -42.24 -19.41 -8.13
CA VAL A 1051 -41.01 -20.22 -8.17
C VAL A 1051 -40.87 -21.03 -6.89
N ASN A 1052 -41.11 -20.41 -5.73
CA ASN A 1052 -41.01 -21.10 -4.44
C ASN A 1052 -42.05 -22.24 -4.34
N GLU A 1053 -43.30 -21.97 -4.71
CA GLU A 1053 -44.41 -22.92 -4.74
C GLU A 1053 -44.16 -24.10 -5.70
N THR A 1054 -43.65 -23.82 -6.88
CA THR A 1054 -43.37 -24.83 -7.91
C THR A 1054 -42.20 -25.73 -7.53
N VAL A 1055 -41.17 -25.18 -6.89
CA VAL A 1055 -40.04 -25.96 -6.35
C VAL A 1055 -40.43 -26.70 -5.05
N THR A 1056 -41.43 -26.24 -4.29
CA THR A 1056 -42.01 -27.03 -3.18
C THR A 1056 -42.88 -28.19 -3.62
N ASN A 1057 -43.60 -28.08 -4.72
CA ASN A 1057 -44.55 -29.10 -5.17
C ASN A 1057 -43.93 -30.17 -6.09
N SER A 1058 -42.66 -30.03 -6.46
CA SER A 1058 -41.98 -30.97 -7.37
C SER A 1058 -40.98 -31.86 -6.60
N ASP A 1059 -41.26 -33.17 -6.51
CA ASP A 1059 -40.38 -34.19 -5.90
C ASP A 1059 -39.02 -34.35 -6.60
N LEU A 1060 -38.85 -33.72 -7.78
CA LEU A 1060 -37.64 -33.70 -8.61
C LEU A 1060 -36.37 -33.21 -7.89
N PHE A 1061 -36.53 -32.42 -6.82
CA PHE A 1061 -35.41 -31.86 -6.06
C PHE A 1061 -35.10 -32.62 -4.75
N SER A 1062 -35.75 -33.77 -4.52
CA SER A 1062 -35.69 -34.50 -3.25
C SER A 1062 -34.92 -35.83 -3.34
N ALA A 1063 -34.22 -36.13 -2.25
CA ALA A 1063 -33.79 -37.44 -1.74
C ALA A 1063 -32.40 -38.05 -2.06
N ALA A 1064 -31.67 -37.69 -3.13
CA ALA A 1064 -30.37 -38.35 -3.43
C ALA A 1064 -29.10 -37.55 -3.10
N LEU A 1065 -29.21 -36.42 -2.39
CA LEU A 1065 -28.14 -35.41 -2.27
C LEU A 1065 -27.53 -35.30 -0.85
N LEU A 1066 -27.89 -36.22 0.07
CA LEU A 1066 -27.60 -36.07 1.50
C LEU A 1066 -26.32 -36.79 1.99
N ASP A 1067 -25.71 -37.67 1.19
CA ASP A 1067 -24.63 -38.57 1.68
C ASP A 1067 -23.25 -38.39 1.00
N LEU A 1068 -23.00 -37.29 0.27
CA LEU A 1068 -21.66 -37.03 -0.25
C LEU A 1068 -20.90 -36.06 0.65
N PRO A 1069 -19.78 -36.48 1.27
CA PRO A 1069 -18.85 -35.54 1.88
C PRO A 1069 -18.34 -34.62 0.78
N TRP A 1070 -18.37 -33.31 1.04
CA TRP A 1070 -17.65 -32.31 0.23
C TRP A 1070 -16.14 -32.61 0.34
N ASN A 1071 -15.65 -33.56 -0.45
CA ASN A 1071 -14.24 -33.91 -0.53
C ASN A 1071 -13.56 -33.16 -1.69
N ASP A 1072 -12.26 -32.88 -1.52
CA ASP A 1072 -11.28 -32.07 -2.28
C ASP A 1072 -11.16 -32.28 -3.81
N SER A 1073 -12.11 -32.98 -4.45
CA SER A 1073 -12.08 -33.28 -5.89
C SER A 1073 -13.16 -32.50 -6.65
N ASN A 1074 -13.26 -31.20 -6.40
CA ASN A 1074 -14.21 -30.33 -7.05
C ASN A 1074 -13.61 -29.75 -8.35
N PRO A 1075 -14.38 -29.62 -9.46
CA PRO A 1075 -13.91 -28.86 -10.60
C PRO A 1075 -13.69 -27.38 -10.19
N PRO A 1076 -12.73 -26.65 -10.77
CA PRO A 1076 -12.21 -25.38 -10.23
C PRO A 1076 -13.22 -24.22 -10.08
N TRP A 1077 -14.48 -24.42 -10.46
CA TRP A 1077 -15.57 -23.44 -10.32
C TRP A 1077 -16.40 -23.59 -9.03
N THR A 1078 -16.30 -24.73 -8.30
CA THR A 1078 -16.92 -24.90 -6.97
C THR A 1078 -16.06 -24.33 -5.83
N ASP A 1079 -14.77 -24.09 -6.07
CA ASP A 1079 -13.85 -23.40 -5.15
C ASP A 1079 -14.22 -21.93 -4.89
N TRP A 1080 -15.16 -21.37 -5.67
CA TRP A 1080 -15.66 -20.02 -5.44
C TRP A 1080 -16.72 -19.95 -4.33
N MET A 1081 -17.34 -21.09 -4.00
CA MET A 1081 -18.34 -21.21 -2.93
C MET A 1081 -17.73 -21.66 -1.59
N SER A 1082 -16.50 -22.20 -1.60
CA SER A 1082 -15.65 -22.32 -0.40
C SER A 1082 -15.04 -20.95 -0.09
N LEU A 1083 -15.89 -20.03 0.38
CA LEU A 1083 -15.43 -18.82 1.04
C LEU A 1083 -14.49 -19.25 2.18
N PRO A 1084 -13.27 -18.71 2.27
CA PRO A 1084 -12.42 -18.96 3.43
C PRO A 1084 -13.21 -18.56 4.66
N ASP A 1085 -13.08 -19.34 5.74
CA ASP A 1085 -13.65 -19.05 7.06
C ASP A 1085 -13.65 -17.54 7.28
N PHE A 1086 -14.85 -16.97 7.37
CA PHE A 1086 -15.04 -15.56 7.70
C PHE A 1086 -14.49 -15.33 9.11
N ASN A 1087 -13.17 -15.16 9.21
CA ASN A 1087 -12.49 -14.71 10.42
C ASN A 1087 -12.83 -13.24 10.59
N TYR A 1088 -13.98 -12.99 11.22
CA TYR A 1088 -14.26 -11.73 11.89
C TYR A 1088 -13.60 -11.80 13.27
N LEU A 1089 -12.40 -11.21 13.39
CA LEU A 1089 -11.87 -10.71 14.66
C LEU A 1089 -12.29 -9.26 14.83
#